data_AF-A0A2E7L2R8-F1
#
_entry.id   AF-A0A2E7L2R8-F1
#
_cell.length_a   1.000
_cell.length_b   1.000
_cell.length_c   1.000
_cell.angle_alpha   90.00
_cell.angle_beta   90.00
_cell.angle_gamma   90.00
#
_symmetry.space_group_name_H-M   'P 1'
#
loop_
_entity.id
_entity.type
_entity.pdbx_description
1 polymer ?
#
loop_
_entity_poly.entity_id
_entity_poly.type
_entity_poly.pdbx_seq_one_letter_code
_entity_poly.pdbx_strand_id
1 'polypeptide(L)'
;MLLNRSDCRSNIWFAILLFLPAIATAAQPRAFRWESGQLRGPEKPPAATSAILQLINAEQFAEALQSISQFSDASPRLRGTLGLAVAGHLANDNPGPALQVSKKWLEQAIASDDQDRQARKLLNELDVFQTLDAVVLPWAPNLAGHSWVPAPQLLPARDMVRDGNLQQGRDRIAALKGAAPRTYLLTYWQLAAFFENQPDYAEAFAVLVADLEQALADVRGRGDEEDQRAAAVLGRLLRDAKTHDWASLTVPPESLLYPRSMLEPMRAYYWWWKQMGASQRPMSKQGFDEIISGQQQRFPESAIVKIYTGGRVPWGAGMRPPSHPGAPEWALNQSELRARVDHVVRWWFEVRQEADGQLGGGWEDDVESLRRFSQSALLTGDRSVVDGMHRLADGVWDQGMVVNGFDRELKDIEHSSEMSADTSVLVALDYGNPEPVERCMQTVKTIDEVHFGTNRSGRRQFRSMVLSATEVSAGDNQAFDVLYSGRAMRPVAMLAWYSRHPRAVKLLVDWSRTWSEAALREADGKPAGIFPAAIHFGDERLNGNKTWWDPGLGELYSWKPQDLDMVWAKILLAYQLTGDVTLLRGVHAQLDILRSYQGKQIENPAPGSLDWAGMQLKNHLWLARWYRSYTGRSDYDDLIAAGGGYGRFQLTGDVQQLGRVHAGPLAAMRFNLPMLTTEVRGTDRINLLPFSLVGPMSGGPVAITQAPSFAVTWRKVSPDFSALVGARDQRSLVAWVYTGRDKEQPFVQFWQLQPGRYRLERKEDRDGDGTVDDVVRQTVLFDHRERMGGVAFTLPGRTLCQIRITQHETFAAAPQLRPDLAIGGDDLHLLQIPGEGRPGKAAVTVHNIGAAAVHDARITVLERSLETGAAHTVLERNIGGLPAPQDLTSQQRTIEFQWSSQFSGAVELQVRVDAGVEELEISTQNNDRTIPVSAAALPATEESP
;
A
#
# COMPACT_ATOMS: atom_id res chain seq x y z
N MET A 1 7.11 55.79 2.62
CA MET A 1 6.91 56.79 3.70
C MET A 1 7.37 56.11 4.99
N LEU A 2 8.61 56.31 5.50
CA LEU A 2 9.15 57.49 6.21
C LEU A 2 8.20 57.94 7.33
N LEU A 3 8.55 58.12 8.61
CA LEU A 3 9.80 58.03 9.39
C LEU A 3 9.47 58.34 10.88
N ASN A 4 10.45 58.07 11.75
CA ASN A 4 10.72 58.58 13.12
C ASN A 4 10.02 57.94 14.33
N ARG A 5 10.70 57.27 15.28
CA ARG A 5 11.96 57.47 16.07
C ARG A 5 11.90 58.54 17.18
N SER A 6 12.18 58.08 18.41
CA SER A 6 13.26 58.56 19.33
C SER A 6 13.15 57.76 20.65
N ASP A 7 14.10 56.88 21.01
CA ASP A 7 15.38 57.14 21.73
C ASP A 7 15.18 57.70 23.16
N CYS A 8 15.93 57.37 24.22
CA CYS A 8 17.12 56.57 24.48
C CYS A 8 17.31 56.57 26.03
N ARG A 9 17.96 55.56 26.62
CA ARG A 9 18.91 55.75 27.74
C ARG A 9 19.77 54.50 27.94
N SER A 10 20.99 54.62 27.43
CA SER A 10 22.14 53.76 27.62
C SER A 10 22.76 53.97 29.01
N ASN A 11 23.37 52.94 29.58
CA ASN A 11 24.63 53.11 30.31
C ASN A 11 25.45 51.81 30.26
N ILE A 12 26.65 51.96 29.71
CA ILE A 12 27.74 51.01 29.53
C ILE A 12 28.57 50.95 30.82
N TRP A 13 29.02 49.78 31.25
CA TRP A 13 30.37 49.57 31.80
C TRP A 13 30.80 48.11 31.63
N PHE A 14 32.02 47.93 31.09
CA PHE A 14 32.70 46.68 30.77
C PHE A 14 33.70 46.34 31.91
N ALA A 15 33.83 45.03 32.21
CA ALA A 15 35.00 44.28 32.73
C ALA A 15 35.80 44.76 33.97
N ILE A 16 35.94 43.87 34.97
CA ILE A 16 37.18 43.12 35.30
C ILE A 16 36.88 42.04 36.38
N LEU A 17 37.48 40.87 36.18
CA LEU A 17 37.45 39.63 36.97
C LEU A 17 37.71 39.77 38.48
N LEU A 18 37.17 38.83 39.29
CA LEU A 18 37.92 38.02 40.28
C LEU A 18 37.07 36.85 40.83
N PHE A 19 37.38 35.65 40.32
CA PHE A 19 37.39 34.31 40.95
C PHE A 19 36.63 34.03 42.26
N LEU A 20 35.71 33.05 42.21
CA LEU A 20 35.68 31.81 43.03
C LEU A 20 34.69 30.82 42.39
N PRO A 21 34.92 29.49 42.49
CA PRO A 21 34.43 28.52 41.53
C PRO A 21 32.97 28.16 41.81
N ALA A 22 32.09 28.43 40.86
CA ALA A 22 30.92 27.57 40.72
C ALA A 22 31.47 26.22 40.21
N ILE A 23 31.51 25.22 41.09
CA ILE A 23 31.67 23.82 40.69
C ILE A 23 30.37 23.45 39.97
N ALA A 24 30.22 23.92 38.73
CA ALA A 24 29.52 23.14 37.74
C ALA A 24 30.40 21.89 37.59
N THR A 25 29.85 20.72 37.90
CA THR A 25 30.40 19.46 37.43
C THR A 25 30.30 19.47 35.91
N ALA A 26 31.22 20.17 35.25
CA ALA A 26 31.45 20.06 33.82
C ALA A 26 31.75 18.58 33.59
N ALA A 27 30.82 17.88 32.96
CA ALA A 27 31.03 16.51 32.52
C ALA A 27 32.40 16.46 31.82
N GLN A 28 33.29 15.56 32.26
CA GLN A 28 34.58 15.41 31.59
C GLN A 28 34.33 15.19 30.09
N PRO A 29 35.02 15.92 29.19
CA PRO A 29 34.81 15.75 27.76
C PRO A 29 35.08 14.30 27.40
N ARG A 30 34.07 13.62 26.84
CA ARG A 30 34.24 12.24 26.37
C ARG A 30 35.32 12.20 25.30
N ALA A 31 36.17 11.17 25.35
CA ALA A 31 37.22 10.97 24.37
C ALA A 31 36.70 10.75 22.93
N PHE A 32 35.43 10.32 22.80
CA PHE A 32 34.76 10.14 21.51
C PHE A 32 33.43 10.88 21.47
N ARG A 33 33.15 11.57 20.36
CA ARG A 33 31.90 12.33 20.15
C ARG A 33 31.54 12.46 18.68
N TRP A 34 30.25 12.66 18.40
CA TRP A 34 29.76 13.01 17.07
C TRP A 34 29.92 14.50 16.79
N GLU A 35 30.48 14.85 15.63
CA GLU A 35 30.65 16.22 15.18
C GLU A 35 30.44 16.30 13.68
N SER A 36 29.34 16.93 13.24
CA SER A 36 28.96 17.09 11.82
C SER A 36 29.02 15.78 11.01
N GLY A 37 28.50 14.70 11.58
CA GLY A 37 28.42 13.37 10.98
C GLY A 37 29.66 12.51 11.17
N GLN A 38 30.72 13.06 11.76
CA GLN A 38 31.98 12.33 11.97
C GLN A 38 32.21 12.02 13.45
N LEU A 39 32.64 10.80 13.71
CA LEU A 39 33.19 10.39 15.00
C LEU A 39 34.58 11.02 15.16
N ARG A 40 34.70 11.91 16.15
CA ARG A 40 35.96 12.49 16.59
C ARG A 40 36.48 11.71 17.80
N GLY A 41 37.77 11.37 17.76
CA GLY A 41 38.49 10.77 18.89
C GLY A 41 39.39 11.80 19.61
N PRO A 42 40.30 11.34 20.49
CA PRO A 42 41.31 12.20 21.11
C PRO A 42 42.25 12.81 20.05
N GLU A 43 42.90 13.95 20.35
CA GLU A 43 43.71 14.71 19.37
C GLU A 43 44.85 13.91 18.71
N LYS A 44 45.39 12.89 19.40
CA LYS A 44 46.45 12.00 18.89
C LYS A 44 46.10 10.54 19.18
N PRO A 45 45.15 9.92 18.43
CA PRO A 45 44.82 8.52 18.63
C PRO A 45 45.96 7.62 18.12
N PRO A 46 46.14 6.42 18.70
CA PRO A 46 46.98 5.38 18.10
C PRO A 46 46.57 5.11 16.65
N ALA A 47 47.53 4.72 15.79
CA ALA A 47 47.29 4.53 14.36
C ALA A 47 46.11 3.57 14.05
N ALA A 48 46.01 2.47 14.80
CA ALA A 48 44.91 1.51 14.68
C ALA A 48 43.55 2.13 15.08
N THR A 49 43.49 2.97 16.11
CA THR A 49 42.28 3.72 16.47
C THR A 49 41.90 4.69 15.35
N SER A 50 42.86 5.42 14.79
CA SER A 50 42.62 6.34 13.66
C SER A 50 42.08 5.61 12.43
N ALA A 51 42.58 4.42 12.12
CA ALA A 51 42.07 3.59 11.04
C ALA A 51 40.61 3.14 11.28
N ILE A 52 40.28 2.71 12.50
CA ILE A 52 38.90 2.35 12.86
C ILE A 52 37.96 3.56 12.76
N LEU A 53 38.39 4.75 13.22
CA LEU A 53 37.60 5.98 13.08
C LEU A 53 37.33 6.31 11.60
N GLN A 54 38.30 6.10 10.72
CA GLN A 54 38.13 6.29 9.28
C GLN A 54 37.10 5.32 8.71
N LEU A 55 37.17 4.02 9.07
CA LEU A 55 36.18 3.02 8.64
C LEU A 55 34.77 3.40 9.10
N ILE A 56 34.59 3.80 10.36
CA ILE A 56 33.29 4.23 10.90
C ILE A 56 32.75 5.45 10.13
N ASN A 57 33.58 6.47 9.91
CA ASN A 57 33.19 7.69 9.21
C ASN A 57 32.96 7.50 7.70
N ALA A 58 33.52 6.42 7.13
CA ALA A 58 33.28 5.98 5.77
C ALA A 58 32.10 5.00 5.66
N GLU A 59 31.36 4.78 6.75
CA GLU A 59 30.20 3.86 6.84
C GLU A 59 30.57 2.38 6.55
N GLN A 60 31.84 2.00 6.74
CA GLN A 60 32.36 0.64 6.56
C GLN A 60 32.27 -0.15 7.88
N PHE A 61 31.04 -0.39 8.33
CA PHE A 61 30.77 -0.91 9.68
C PHE A 61 31.27 -2.33 9.91
N ALA A 62 31.18 -3.22 8.91
CA ALA A 62 31.63 -4.61 9.05
C ALA A 62 33.16 -4.68 9.23
N GLU A 63 33.90 -3.93 8.41
CA GLU A 63 35.35 -3.80 8.47
C GLU A 63 35.79 -3.11 9.77
N ALA A 64 35.03 -2.12 10.24
CA ALA A 64 35.26 -1.49 11.52
C ALA A 64 35.13 -2.51 12.67
N LEU A 65 34.07 -3.33 12.70
CA LEU A 65 33.88 -4.37 13.72
C LEU A 65 34.95 -5.46 13.67
N GLN A 66 35.38 -5.86 12.47
CA GLN A 66 36.48 -6.79 12.30
C GLN A 66 37.79 -6.21 12.87
N SER A 67 38.08 -4.96 12.54
CA SER A 67 39.26 -4.24 13.03
C SER A 67 39.24 -4.08 14.55
N ILE A 68 38.07 -3.76 15.14
CA ILE A 68 37.89 -3.67 16.60
C ILE A 68 38.19 -5.01 17.28
N SER A 69 37.70 -6.12 16.70
CA SER A 69 37.94 -7.47 17.22
C SER A 69 39.42 -7.85 17.18
N GLN A 70 40.15 -7.44 16.13
CA GLN A 70 41.57 -7.74 15.91
C GLN A 70 42.54 -6.77 16.62
N PHE A 71 42.03 -5.71 17.27
CA PHE A 71 42.85 -4.66 17.87
C PHE A 71 43.51 -5.11 19.18
N SER A 72 44.50 -6.03 19.10
CA SER A 72 45.17 -6.70 20.23
C SER A 72 45.60 -5.75 21.35
N ASP A 73 46.12 -4.58 20.98
CA ASP A 73 46.77 -3.64 21.90
C ASP A 73 45.78 -2.64 22.54
N ALA A 74 44.50 -2.67 22.16
CA ALA A 74 43.46 -1.83 22.76
C ALA A 74 42.85 -2.46 24.01
N SER A 75 42.61 -1.63 25.03
CA SER A 75 41.88 -2.05 26.23
C SER A 75 40.45 -2.51 25.90
N PRO A 76 39.87 -3.47 26.66
CA PRO A 76 38.49 -3.89 26.48
C PRO A 76 37.50 -2.71 26.45
N ARG A 77 37.66 -1.71 27.33
CA ARG A 77 36.83 -0.49 27.33
C ARG A 77 36.89 0.29 26.01
N LEU A 78 38.08 0.45 25.41
CA LEU A 78 38.23 1.15 24.14
C LEU A 78 37.52 0.39 23.01
N ARG A 79 37.68 -0.94 22.95
CA ARG A 79 36.97 -1.78 21.96
C ARG A 79 35.45 -1.69 22.13
N GLY A 80 34.97 -1.75 23.37
CA GLY A 80 33.57 -1.57 23.71
C GLY A 80 33.02 -0.21 23.26
N THR A 81 33.79 0.86 23.50
CA THR A 81 33.44 2.24 23.10
C THR A 81 33.38 2.39 21.57
N LEU A 82 34.34 1.83 20.83
CA LEU A 82 34.34 1.90 19.37
C LEU A 82 33.17 1.10 18.77
N GLY A 83 32.83 -0.06 19.35
CA GLY A 83 31.62 -0.79 18.97
C GLY A 83 30.34 0.02 19.20
N LEU A 84 30.27 0.81 20.29
CA LEU A 84 29.13 1.66 20.58
C LEU A 84 29.00 2.78 19.56
N ALA A 85 30.14 3.29 19.08
CA ALA A 85 30.16 4.27 18.00
C ALA A 85 29.66 3.69 16.68
N VAL A 86 30.03 2.43 16.35
CA VAL A 86 29.46 1.71 15.19
C VAL A 86 27.95 1.54 15.34
N ALA A 87 27.47 1.11 16.51
CA ALA A 87 26.05 0.91 16.79
C ALA A 87 25.25 2.23 16.75
N GLY A 88 25.85 3.33 17.21
CA GLY A 88 25.21 4.63 17.33
C GLY A 88 25.20 5.49 16.07
N HIS A 89 25.93 5.08 15.02
CA HIS A 89 25.96 5.81 13.75
C HIS A 89 24.60 5.74 13.04
N LEU A 90 24.06 6.89 12.61
CA LEU A 90 22.71 6.95 12.02
C LEU A 90 22.54 6.09 10.75
N ALA A 91 23.59 5.95 9.94
CA ALA A 91 23.58 5.14 8.71
C ALA A 91 23.74 3.62 8.94
N ASN A 92 23.95 3.16 10.18
CA ASN A 92 24.07 1.73 10.45
C ASN A 92 22.69 1.10 10.65
N ASP A 93 22.11 0.54 9.60
CA ASP A 93 20.76 -0.04 9.65
C ASP A 93 20.64 -1.30 10.52
N ASN A 94 21.76 -1.99 10.82
CA ASN A 94 21.79 -3.16 11.68
C ASN A 94 22.79 -2.99 12.84
N PRO A 95 22.40 -2.35 13.96
CA PRO A 95 23.29 -2.12 15.09
C PRO A 95 23.54 -3.38 15.94
N GLY A 96 22.78 -4.46 15.75
CA GLY A 96 22.80 -5.66 16.59
C GLY A 96 24.21 -6.27 16.80
N PRO A 97 24.96 -6.58 15.73
CA PRO A 97 26.32 -7.10 15.85
C PRO A 97 27.27 -6.17 16.62
N ALA A 98 27.13 -4.85 16.40
CA ALA A 98 27.96 -3.86 17.08
C ALA A 98 27.63 -3.77 18.59
N LEU A 99 26.35 -3.81 18.95
CA LEU A 99 25.90 -3.86 20.34
C LEU A 99 26.40 -5.11 21.06
N GLN A 100 26.36 -6.28 20.41
CA GLN A 100 26.89 -7.53 20.97
C GLN A 100 28.40 -7.45 21.23
N VAL A 101 29.17 -6.96 20.26
CA VAL A 101 30.62 -6.74 20.40
C VAL A 101 30.89 -5.76 21.55
N SER A 102 30.15 -4.66 21.62
CA SER A 102 30.30 -3.68 22.69
C SER A 102 30.03 -4.26 24.06
N LYS A 103 28.91 -4.96 24.22
CA LYS A 103 28.51 -5.57 25.49
C LYS A 103 29.59 -6.50 26.02
N LYS A 104 30.05 -7.44 25.17
CA LYS A 104 31.13 -8.38 25.50
C LYS A 104 32.38 -7.69 26.03
N TRP A 105 32.86 -6.65 25.33
CA TRP A 105 34.11 -5.97 25.70
C TRP A 105 33.94 -5.06 26.93
N LEU A 106 32.77 -4.47 27.14
CA LEU A 106 32.47 -3.68 28.34
C LEU A 106 32.35 -4.56 29.58
N GLU A 107 31.68 -5.71 29.47
CA GLU A 107 31.64 -6.72 30.55
C GLU A 107 33.04 -7.23 30.89
N GLN A 108 33.89 -7.48 29.87
CA GLN A 108 35.28 -7.86 30.10
C GLN A 108 36.10 -6.74 30.75
N ALA A 109 35.85 -5.47 30.42
CA ALA A 109 36.50 -4.34 31.07
C ALA A 109 36.16 -4.29 32.57
N ILE A 110 34.89 -4.44 32.92
CA ILE A 110 34.40 -4.46 34.31
C ILE A 110 34.92 -5.69 35.05
N ALA A 111 34.99 -6.85 34.40
CA ALA A 111 35.58 -8.05 35.01
C ALA A 111 37.09 -7.90 35.27
N SER A 112 37.79 -7.08 34.48
CA SER A 112 39.23 -6.82 34.64
C SER A 112 39.51 -5.71 35.66
N ASP A 113 38.59 -4.75 35.80
CA ASP A 113 38.62 -3.66 36.78
C ASP A 113 37.18 -3.35 37.22
N ASP A 114 36.78 -3.90 38.37
CA ASP A 114 35.43 -3.74 38.92
C ASP A 114 35.10 -2.27 39.25
N GLN A 115 36.12 -1.42 39.40
CA GLN A 115 36.00 0.01 39.65
C GLN A 115 36.04 0.86 38.37
N ASP A 116 36.04 0.25 37.18
CA ASP A 116 35.96 0.96 35.90
C ASP A 116 34.57 1.60 35.70
N ARG A 117 34.38 2.74 36.35
CA ARG A 117 33.15 3.54 36.33
C ARG A 117 32.72 3.92 34.91
N GLN A 118 33.68 4.18 34.02
CA GLN A 118 33.37 4.56 32.65
C GLN A 118 32.85 3.37 31.84
N ALA A 119 33.41 2.16 32.04
CA ALA A 119 32.88 0.94 31.42
C ALA A 119 31.45 0.64 31.94
N ARG A 120 31.18 0.82 33.24
CA ARG A 120 29.83 0.69 33.81
C ARG A 120 28.85 1.69 33.21
N LYS A 121 29.24 2.97 33.07
CA LYS A 121 28.42 3.99 32.41
C LYS A 121 28.07 3.60 30.97
N LEU A 122 29.05 3.18 30.18
CA LEU A 122 28.84 2.77 28.79
C LEU A 122 27.97 1.51 28.67
N LEU A 123 28.13 0.54 29.59
CA LEU A 123 27.29 -0.65 29.64
C LEU A 123 25.86 -0.31 30.05
N ASN A 124 25.67 0.63 30.97
CA ASN A 124 24.34 1.13 31.34
C ASN A 124 23.65 1.83 30.16
N GLU A 125 24.35 2.70 29.42
CA GLU A 125 23.80 3.33 28.21
C GLU A 125 23.36 2.29 27.18
N LEU A 126 24.16 1.24 26.99
CA LEU A 126 23.83 0.11 26.11
C LEU A 126 22.60 -0.64 26.62
N ASP A 127 22.57 -0.99 27.91
CA ASP A 127 21.47 -1.74 28.51
C ASP A 127 20.16 -0.93 28.51
N VAL A 128 20.21 0.38 28.75
CA VAL A 128 19.06 1.29 28.64
C VAL A 128 18.57 1.34 27.20
N PHE A 129 19.48 1.53 26.24
CA PHE A 129 19.15 1.51 24.81
C PHE A 129 18.46 0.19 24.42
N GLN A 130 19.05 -0.96 24.74
CA GLN A 130 18.50 -2.28 24.41
C GLN A 130 17.21 -2.60 25.19
N THR A 131 17.09 -2.16 26.43
CA THR A 131 15.87 -2.39 27.23
C THR A 131 14.71 -1.59 26.69
N LEU A 132 14.92 -0.29 26.46
CA LEU A 132 13.90 0.54 25.81
C LEU A 132 13.61 0.03 24.41
N ASP A 133 14.58 -0.61 23.75
CA ASP A 133 14.32 -1.24 22.46
C ASP A 133 13.44 -2.51 22.57
N ALA A 134 13.73 -3.37 23.53
CA ALA A 134 13.07 -4.67 23.67
C ALA A 134 11.68 -4.59 24.33
N VAL A 135 11.45 -3.61 25.21
CA VAL A 135 10.21 -3.53 26.00
C VAL A 135 9.02 -3.10 25.15
N VAL A 136 9.24 -2.49 24.00
CA VAL A 136 8.42 -1.36 23.61
C VAL A 136 7.27 -1.66 22.62
N LEU A 137 6.99 -2.95 22.39
CA LEU A 137 5.83 -3.59 21.73
C LEU A 137 6.30 -4.49 20.58
N PRO A 138 6.01 -5.81 20.63
CA PRO A 138 6.49 -6.82 19.68
C PRO A 138 5.56 -7.13 18.49
N TRP A 139 4.63 -6.26 18.10
CA TRP A 139 3.57 -6.61 17.14
C TRP A 139 3.97 -6.50 15.65
N ALA A 140 5.26 -6.51 15.34
CA ALA A 140 5.75 -6.62 13.96
C ALA A 140 7.16 -7.23 13.98
N PRO A 141 7.31 -8.56 13.77
CA PRO A 141 8.58 -9.26 13.97
C PRO A 141 9.73 -8.81 13.05
N ASN A 142 9.48 -8.12 11.93
CA ASN A 142 10.53 -7.82 10.93
C ASN A 142 10.74 -6.34 10.60
N LEU A 143 10.60 -5.46 11.60
CA LEU A 143 11.20 -4.12 11.52
C LEU A 143 12.65 -4.18 11.99
N ALA A 144 13.60 -4.12 11.05
CA ALA A 144 14.96 -3.69 11.36
C ALA A 144 14.91 -2.22 11.80
N GLY A 145 14.67 -1.99 13.09
CA GLY A 145 14.59 -0.66 13.70
C GLY A 145 13.31 -0.44 14.51
N HIS A 146 13.41 -0.80 15.79
CA HIS A 146 13.02 0.00 16.95
C HIS A 146 11.54 0.47 17.09
N SER A 147 10.91 0.10 18.19
CA SER A 147 10.67 0.90 19.41
C SER A 147 9.97 2.28 19.50
N TRP A 148 8.77 2.25 20.08
CA TRP A 148 8.17 3.20 21.05
C TRP A 148 7.50 4.41 20.47
N VAL A 149 6.23 4.52 20.84
CA VAL A 149 5.28 5.47 20.30
C VAL A 149 4.91 6.43 21.43
N PRO A 150 5.37 7.69 21.40
CA PRO A 150 5.19 8.62 22.51
C PRO A 150 3.73 8.92 22.84
N ALA A 151 3.26 8.59 24.03
CA ALA A 151 1.88 8.90 24.40
C ALA A 151 1.58 10.39 24.15
N PRO A 152 0.44 10.75 23.51
CA PRO A 152 0.11 12.15 23.20
C PRO A 152 0.14 13.10 24.41
N GLN A 153 0.03 12.54 25.61
CA GLN A 153 0.04 13.22 26.91
C GLN A 153 1.46 13.60 27.38
N LEU A 154 2.51 12.99 26.85
CA LEU A 154 3.87 13.13 27.36
C LEU A 154 4.41 14.56 27.24
N LEU A 155 4.42 15.13 26.02
CA LEU A 155 4.95 16.48 25.81
C LEU A 155 4.13 17.55 26.54
N PRO A 156 2.78 17.52 26.54
CA PRO A 156 1.99 18.40 27.39
C PRO A 156 2.35 18.29 28.87
N ALA A 157 2.51 17.07 29.39
CA ALA A 157 2.88 16.86 30.80
C ALA A 157 4.29 17.40 31.10
N ARG A 158 5.25 17.16 30.21
CA ARG A 158 6.62 17.69 30.31
C ARG A 158 6.61 19.21 30.36
N ASP A 159 5.88 19.85 29.43
CA ASP A 159 5.86 21.32 29.34
C ASP A 159 5.15 21.93 30.56
N MET A 160 4.08 21.30 31.06
CA MET A 160 3.46 21.69 32.34
C MET A 160 4.43 21.64 33.52
N VAL A 161 5.24 20.57 33.63
CA VAL A 161 6.24 20.46 34.71
C VAL A 161 7.34 21.52 34.54
N ARG A 162 7.81 21.78 33.31
CA ARG A 162 8.77 22.85 33.00
C ARG A 162 8.24 24.24 33.41
N ASP A 163 6.95 24.46 33.22
CA ASP A 163 6.27 25.72 33.57
C ASP A 163 5.91 25.81 35.07
N GLY A 164 6.41 24.89 35.91
CA GLY A 164 6.18 24.88 37.37
C GLY A 164 4.86 24.24 37.80
N ASN A 165 4.09 23.66 36.89
CA ASN A 165 2.78 23.02 37.15
C ASN A 165 2.91 21.50 37.32
N LEU A 166 3.74 21.05 38.27
CA LEU A 166 4.03 19.63 38.50
C LEU A 166 2.76 18.77 38.64
N GLN A 167 1.78 19.20 39.43
CA GLN A 167 0.56 18.42 39.66
C GLN A 167 -0.25 18.23 38.37
N GLN A 168 -0.37 19.25 37.52
CA GLN A 168 -1.10 19.13 36.26
C GLN A 168 -0.41 18.15 35.30
N GLY A 169 0.92 18.18 35.25
CA GLY A 169 1.70 17.21 34.48
C GLY A 169 1.49 15.78 34.97
N ARG A 170 1.46 15.58 36.30
CA ARG A 170 1.16 14.28 36.92
C ARG A 170 -0.25 13.79 36.59
N ASP A 171 -1.26 14.64 36.74
CA ASP A 171 -2.67 14.31 36.47
C ASP A 171 -2.86 13.91 35.00
N ARG A 172 -2.12 14.55 34.09
CA ARG A 172 -2.17 14.25 32.66
C ARG A 172 -1.69 12.83 32.34
N ILE A 173 -0.62 12.36 32.98
CA ILE A 173 -0.13 10.98 32.80
C ILE A 173 -0.98 9.99 33.60
N ALA A 174 -1.46 10.38 34.79
CA ALA A 174 -2.35 9.53 35.60
C ALA A 174 -3.63 9.14 34.83
N ALA A 175 -4.13 10.02 33.95
CA ALA A 175 -5.26 9.71 33.07
C ALA A 175 -5.01 8.51 32.13
N LEU A 176 -3.75 8.13 31.88
CA LEU A 176 -3.39 6.94 31.10
C LEU A 176 -3.48 5.63 31.89
N LYS A 177 -3.83 5.65 33.18
CA LYS A 177 -3.90 4.43 34.00
C LYS A 177 -4.87 3.38 33.41
N GLY A 178 -5.93 3.82 32.74
CA GLY A 178 -6.88 2.95 32.03
C GLY A 178 -6.40 2.44 30.67
N ALA A 179 -5.27 2.93 30.14
CA ALA A 179 -4.67 2.45 28.90
C ALA A 179 -3.87 1.16 29.12
N ALA A 180 -3.26 0.65 28.03
CA ALA A 180 -2.38 -0.51 28.07
C ALA A 180 -1.30 -0.34 29.17
N PRO A 181 -1.09 -1.35 30.05
CA PRO A 181 -0.18 -1.25 31.19
C PRO A 181 1.19 -0.70 30.80
N ARG A 182 1.74 -1.19 29.69
CA ARG A 182 3.05 -0.78 29.19
C ARG A 182 3.13 0.70 28.79
N THR A 183 2.10 1.22 28.10
CA THR A 183 2.03 2.63 27.70
C THR A 183 2.04 3.55 28.91
N TYR A 184 1.27 3.19 29.95
CA TYR A 184 1.22 3.93 31.21
C TYR A 184 2.60 4.00 31.89
N LEU A 185 3.26 2.85 32.07
CA LEU A 185 4.59 2.76 32.67
C LEU A 185 5.65 3.54 31.89
N LEU A 186 5.72 3.34 30.57
CA LEU A 186 6.74 3.98 29.74
C LEU A 186 6.56 5.50 29.66
N THR A 187 5.32 5.99 29.73
CA THR A 187 5.07 7.43 29.74
C THR A 187 5.58 8.08 31.04
N TYR A 188 5.34 7.44 32.19
CA TYR A 188 5.93 7.90 33.46
C TYR A 188 7.45 7.81 33.47
N TRP A 189 8.01 6.71 32.93
CA TRP A 189 9.45 6.51 32.82
C TRP A 189 10.11 7.71 32.15
N GLN A 190 9.55 8.14 31.01
CA GLN A 190 10.10 9.23 30.24
C GLN A 190 9.85 10.60 30.82
N LEU A 191 8.67 10.81 31.42
CA LEU A 191 8.41 12.06 32.13
C LEU A 191 9.44 12.25 33.25
N ALA A 192 9.76 11.20 34.02
CA ALA A 192 10.84 11.24 35.00
C ALA A 192 12.20 11.48 34.33
N ALA A 193 12.53 10.73 33.26
CA ALA A 193 13.81 10.87 32.57
C ALA A 193 14.05 12.28 31.99
N PHE A 194 13.01 13.01 31.59
CA PHE A 194 13.15 14.40 31.10
C PHE A 194 13.74 15.36 32.13
N PHE A 195 13.62 15.07 33.42
CA PHE A 195 14.08 15.93 34.52
C PHE A 195 15.26 15.32 35.28
N GLU A 196 15.74 14.15 34.87
CA GLU A 196 16.92 13.52 35.45
C GLU A 196 18.14 14.43 35.30
N ASN A 197 18.95 14.54 36.37
CA ASN A 197 20.18 15.33 36.42
C ASN A 197 20.01 16.83 36.10
N GLN A 198 18.81 17.40 36.26
CA GLN A 198 18.58 18.84 36.14
C GLN A 198 18.38 19.46 37.53
N PRO A 199 19.34 20.26 38.04
CA PRO A 199 19.29 20.82 39.40
C PRO A 199 18.00 21.60 39.70
N ASP A 200 17.52 22.38 38.72
CA ASP A 200 16.31 23.20 38.85
C ASP A 200 15.02 22.38 38.98
N TYR A 201 15.06 21.08 38.65
CA TYR A 201 13.92 20.16 38.69
C TYR A 201 14.13 18.98 39.64
N ALA A 202 15.11 19.03 40.54
CA ALA A 202 15.44 17.91 41.43
C ALA A 202 14.25 17.44 42.29
N GLU A 203 13.43 18.37 42.79
CA GLU A 203 12.21 18.05 43.56
C GLU A 203 11.15 17.37 42.67
N ALA A 204 10.90 17.93 41.49
CA ALA A 204 9.96 17.35 40.52
C ALA A 204 10.40 15.95 40.09
N PHE A 205 11.69 15.75 39.84
CA PHE A 205 12.27 14.45 39.51
C PHE A 205 12.05 13.42 40.61
N ALA A 206 12.30 13.78 41.89
CA ALA A 206 12.08 12.88 43.01
C ALA A 206 10.61 12.44 43.14
N VAL A 207 9.66 13.36 42.92
CA VAL A 207 8.21 13.04 42.90
C VAL A 207 7.87 12.11 41.74
N LEU A 208 8.36 12.40 40.53
CA LEU A 208 8.09 11.59 39.35
C LEU A 208 8.71 10.19 39.44
N VAL A 209 9.86 10.04 40.11
CA VAL A 209 10.45 8.73 40.41
C VAL A 209 9.55 7.92 41.34
N ALA A 210 8.95 8.54 42.36
CA ALA A 210 8.01 7.86 43.24
C ALA A 210 6.73 7.43 42.48
N ASP A 211 6.22 8.28 41.59
CA ASP A 211 5.09 7.93 40.71
C ASP A 211 5.45 6.76 39.76
N LEU A 212 6.67 6.75 39.23
CA LEU A 212 7.19 5.68 38.38
C LEU A 212 7.29 4.34 39.14
N GLU A 213 7.70 4.35 40.40
CA GLU A 213 7.71 3.14 41.24
C GLU A 213 6.30 2.58 41.46
N GLN A 214 5.31 3.46 41.64
CA GLN A 214 3.91 3.05 41.71
C GLN A 214 3.42 2.47 40.38
N ALA A 215 3.79 3.08 39.25
CA ALA A 215 3.46 2.56 37.93
C ALA A 215 4.10 1.18 37.68
N LEU A 216 5.35 0.97 38.10
CA LEU A 216 6.01 -0.34 38.04
C LEU A 216 5.27 -1.40 38.86
N ALA A 217 4.82 -1.07 40.06
CA ALA A 217 4.06 -1.98 40.91
C ALA A 217 2.68 -2.30 40.31
N ASP A 218 1.98 -1.29 39.79
CA ASP A 218 0.68 -1.42 39.12
C ASP A 218 0.78 -2.36 37.92
N VAL A 219 1.73 -2.12 37.00
CA VAL A 219 1.92 -2.96 35.80
C VAL A 219 2.33 -4.38 36.15
N ARG A 220 3.16 -4.60 37.17
CA ARG A 220 3.44 -5.97 37.65
C ARG A 220 2.19 -6.69 38.18
N GLY A 221 1.25 -5.94 38.76
CA GLY A 221 0.04 -6.51 39.34
C GLY A 221 -1.05 -6.83 38.31
N ARG A 222 -1.20 -6.01 37.26
CA ARG A 222 -2.29 -6.13 36.28
C ARG A 222 -1.87 -6.47 34.85
N GLY A 223 -0.57 -6.42 34.54
CA GLY A 223 -0.03 -6.70 33.21
C GLY A 223 0.11 -8.19 32.94
N ASP A 224 0.20 -8.55 31.66
CA ASP A 224 0.52 -9.90 31.20
C ASP A 224 2.00 -10.28 31.48
N GLU A 225 2.42 -11.48 31.05
CA GLU A 225 3.79 -11.95 31.27
C GLU A 225 4.87 -11.04 30.65
N GLU A 226 4.59 -10.44 29.49
CA GLU A 226 5.52 -9.52 28.85
C GLU A 226 5.60 -8.18 29.59
N ASP A 227 4.46 -7.66 30.03
CA ASP A 227 4.38 -6.44 30.84
C ASP A 227 5.09 -6.61 32.18
N GLN A 228 4.94 -7.78 32.81
CA GLN A 228 5.65 -8.13 34.03
C GLN A 228 7.17 -8.20 33.79
N ARG A 229 7.59 -8.82 32.68
CA ARG A 229 9.00 -8.86 32.28
C ARG A 229 9.55 -7.45 32.03
N ALA A 230 8.81 -6.60 31.32
CA ALA A 230 9.16 -5.21 31.08
C ALA A 230 9.33 -4.44 32.39
N ALA A 231 8.36 -4.53 33.30
CA ALA A 231 8.43 -3.89 34.61
C ALA A 231 9.55 -4.44 35.50
N ALA A 232 9.94 -5.71 35.36
CA ALA A 232 11.09 -6.26 36.06
C ALA A 232 12.41 -5.65 35.57
N VAL A 233 12.61 -5.59 34.24
CA VAL A 233 13.83 -5.05 33.62
C VAL A 233 13.95 -3.55 33.86
N LEU A 234 12.88 -2.78 33.63
CA LEU A 234 12.86 -1.33 33.92
C LEU A 234 13.05 -1.05 35.41
N GLY A 235 12.46 -1.88 36.29
CA GLY A 235 12.69 -1.77 37.72
C GLY A 235 14.15 -2.00 38.13
N ARG A 236 14.92 -2.81 37.40
CA ARG A 236 16.37 -2.94 37.61
C ARG A 236 17.09 -1.65 37.25
N LEU A 237 16.84 -1.12 36.05
CA LEU A 237 17.47 0.12 35.57
C LEU A 237 17.16 1.31 36.48
N LEU A 238 15.92 1.42 36.99
CA LEU A 238 15.55 2.45 37.96
C LEU A 238 16.34 2.32 39.27
N ARG A 239 16.50 1.09 39.78
CA ARG A 239 17.34 0.88 40.97
C ARG A 239 18.78 1.29 40.71
N ASP A 240 19.33 0.93 39.55
CA ASP A 240 20.70 1.30 39.19
C ASP A 240 20.85 2.83 39.14
N ALA A 241 19.95 3.54 38.46
CA ALA A 241 19.95 5.02 38.37
C ALA A 241 19.78 5.71 39.73
N LYS A 242 19.03 5.13 40.66
CA LYS A 242 18.88 5.66 42.03
C LYS A 242 20.10 5.43 42.91
N THR A 243 20.85 4.37 42.65
CA THR A 243 21.93 3.91 43.54
C THR A 243 23.33 4.30 43.05
N HIS A 244 23.47 4.52 41.75
CA HIS A 244 24.76 4.76 41.12
C HIS A 244 24.74 6.04 40.28
N ASP A 245 25.73 6.89 40.50
CA ASP A 245 25.92 8.14 39.76
C ASP A 245 26.39 7.96 38.30
N TRP A 246 26.68 6.72 37.88
CA TRP A 246 27.04 6.34 36.51
C TRP A 246 25.86 5.82 35.70
N ALA A 247 24.72 5.53 36.34
CA ALA A 247 23.52 5.02 35.68
C ALA A 247 22.54 6.16 35.37
N SER A 248 21.73 5.99 34.32
CA SER A 248 20.70 6.94 33.89
C SER A 248 19.43 6.19 33.47
N LEU A 249 18.29 6.87 33.55
CA LEU A 249 17.01 6.37 33.05
C LEU A 249 16.91 6.43 31.52
N THR A 250 17.78 7.21 30.86
CA THR A 250 17.75 7.41 29.41
C THR A 250 19.14 7.25 28.79
N VAL A 251 19.18 7.11 27.47
CA VAL A 251 20.41 7.35 26.71
C VAL A 251 20.67 8.86 26.75
N PRO A 252 21.75 9.35 27.39
CA PRO A 252 21.94 10.78 27.59
C PRO A 252 22.46 11.46 26.29
N PRO A 253 22.24 12.78 26.09
CA PRO A 253 22.56 13.48 24.84
C PRO A 253 24.03 13.40 24.37
N GLU A 254 24.95 13.14 25.29
CA GLU A 254 26.37 12.97 25.01
C GLU A 254 26.78 11.51 24.73
N SER A 255 25.84 10.55 24.79
CA SER A 255 26.08 9.16 24.43
C SER A 255 26.34 8.98 22.94
N LEU A 256 27.18 8.01 22.60
CA LEU A 256 27.39 7.60 21.22
C LEU A 256 26.13 6.96 20.61
N LEU A 257 25.26 6.35 21.43
CA LEU A 257 23.99 5.77 21.02
C LEU A 257 22.85 6.79 20.89
N TYR A 258 23.03 8.01 21.38
CA TYR A 258 21.96 9.02 21.42
C TYR A 258 21.34 9.34 20.05
N PRO A 259 22.11 9.51 18.96
CA PRO A 259 21.51 9.76 17.65
C PRO A 259 20.56 8.64 17.25
N ARG A 260 20.96 7.38 17.46
CA ARG A 260 20.13 6.21 17.15
C ARG A 260 18.91 6.11 18.06
N SER A 261 19.05 6.37 19.36
CA SER A 261 17.93 6.29 20.32
C SER A 261 16.82 7.29 20.02
N MET A 262 17.14 8.40 19.33
CA MET A 262 16.20 9.42 18.93
C MET A 262 15.52 9.17 17.57
N LEU A 263 15.94 8.15 16.79
CA LEU A 263 15.34 7.90 15.47
C LEU A 263 13.86 7.54 15.57
N GLU A 264 13.46 6.68 16.50
CA GLU A 264 12.06 6.27 16.55
C GLU A 264 11.09 7.30 17.10
N PRO A 265 11.41 8.00 18.20
CA PRO A 265 10.58 9.12 18.60
C PRO A 265 10.44 10.15 17.45
N MET A 266 11.53 10.42 16.70
CA MET A 266 11.47 11.28 15.52
C MET A 266 10.53 10.74 14.43
N ARG A 267 10.65 9.46 14.08
CA ARG A 267 9.82 8.76 13.09
C ARG A 267 8.34 8.79 13.49
N ALA A 268 8.02 8.38 14.72
CA ALA A 268 6.67 8.33 15.25
C ALA A 268 6.03 9.73 15.26
N TYR A 269 6.74 10.73 15.80
CA TYR A 269 6.26 12.10 15.79
C TYR A 269 6.03 12.61 14.37
N TYR A 270 6.97 12.36 13.44
CA TYR A 270 6.84 12.72 12.04
C TYR A 270 5.55 12.19 11.43
N TRP A 271 5.31 10.88 11.50
CA TRP A 271 4.15 10.28 10.83
C TRP A 271 2.82 10.74 11.42
N TRP A 272 2.72 10.88 12.75
CA TRP A 272 1.49 11.39 13.37
C TRP A 272 1.11 12.80 12.97
N TRP A 273 2.07 13.73 13.00
CA TRP A 273 1.76 15.11 12.60
C TRP A 273 1.62 15.22 11.09
N LYS A 274 2.35 14.40 10.32
CA LYS A 274 2.27 14.41 8.86
C LYS A 274 0.91 13.90 8.36
N GLN A 275 0.33 12.92 9.04
CA GLN A 275 -0.98 12.34 8.71
C GLN A 275 -2.13 13.31 9.03
N MET A 276 -2.15 13.86 10.24
CA MET A 276 -3.30 14.64 10.75
C MET A 276 -3.13 16.16 10.59
N GLY A 277 -1.91 16.61 10.27
CA GLY A 277 -1.55 18.02 10.21
C GLY A 277 -1.19 18.62 11.56
N ALA A 278 -0.44 19.74 11.51
CA ALA A 278 0.03 20.44 12.70
C ALA A 278 -1.10 21.05 13.54
N SER A 279 -2.25 21.37 12.94
CA SER A 279 -3.41 21.90 13.66
C SER A 279 -4.03 20.86 14.59
N GLN A 280 -4.11 19.60 14.15
CA GLN A 280 -4.67 18.51 14.94
C GLN A 280 -3.65 17.85 15.87
N ARG A 281 -2.36 17.83 15.47
CA ARG A 281 -1.26 17.21 16.23
C ARG A 281 -0.08 18.17 16.47
N PRO A 282 -0.29 19.32 17.14
CA PRO A 282 0.77 20.33 17.35
C PRO A 282 1.93 19.79 18.19
N MET A 283 1.65 18.96 19.20
CA MET A 283 2.68 18.36 20.06
C MET A 283 3.56 17.37 19.29
N SER A 284 2.98 16.58 18.39
CA SER A 284 3.77 15.68 17.54
C SER A 284 4.68 16.46 16.61
N LYS A 285 4.20 17.59 16.06
CA LYS A 285 5.06 18.49 15.28
C LYS A 285 6.20 19.05 16.14
N GLN A 286 5.91 19.54 17.35
CA GLN A 286 6.92 20.06 18.27
C GLN A 286 7.97 19.00 18.60
N GLY A 287 7.55 17.79 18.97
CA GLY A 287 8.46 16.67 19.27
C GLY A 287 9.36 16.31 18.09
N PHE A 288 8.80 16.30 16.87
CA PHE A 288 9.60 16.11 15.66
C PHE A 288 10.61 17.25 15.46
N ASP A 289 10.18 18.51 15.53
CA ASP A 289 11.03 19.69 15.31
C ASP A 289 12.19 19.76 16.32
N GLU A 290 11.92 19.47 17.60
CA GLU A 290 12.93 19.42 18.68
C GLU A 290 14.01 18.37 18.39
N ILE A 291 13.61 17.16 17.98
CA ILE A 291 14.55 16.06 17.72
C ILE A 291 15.31 16.28 16.42
N ILE A 292 14.61 16.58 15.33
CA ILE A 292 15.22 16.69 13.99
C ILE A 292 16.25 17.82 13.95
N SER A 293 16.03 18.93 14.66
CA SER A 293 17.02 20.01 14.79
C SER A 293 18.34 19.50 15.40
N GLY A 294 18.24 18.68 16.45
CA GLY A 294 19.40 18.05 17.07
C GLY A 294 20.11 17.05 16.14
N GLN A 295 19.36 16.33 15.30
CA GLN A 295 19.93 15.40 14.32
C GLN A 295 20.59 16.13 13.15
N GLN A 296 20.00 17.23 12.65
CA GLN A 296 20.58 18.06 11.60
C GLN A 296 21.93 18.65 12.02
N GLN A 297 22.06 19.09 13.27
CA GLN A 297 23.34 19.60 13.79
C GLN A 297 24.39 18.49 13.90
N ARG A 298 23.98 17.29 14.36
CA ARG A 298 24.90 16.17 14.57
C ARG A 298 25.26 15.43 13.29
N PHE A 299 24.36 15.33 12.31
CA PHE A 299 24.49 14.55 11.08
C PHE A 299 23.88 15.30 9.87
N PRO A 300 24.40 16.48 9.50
CA PRO A 300 23.84 17.30 8.42
C PRO A 300 23.85 16.59 7.06
N GLU A 301 24.85 15.72 6.84
CA GLU A 301 25.01 15.01 5.58
C GLU A 301 24.22 13.69 5.49
N SER A 302 23.63 13.24 6.60
CA SER A 302 22.92 11.96 6.66
C SER A 302 21.71 11.95 5.72
N ALA A 303 21.59 10.87 4.94
CA ALA A 303 20.49 10.67 4.02
C ALA A 303 19.13 10.70 4.74
N ILE A 304 19.01 10.02 5.89
CA ILE A 304 17.73 9.95 6.61
C ILE A 304 17.30 11.33 7.13
N VAL A 305 18.24 12.10 7.67
CA VAL A 305 18.00 13.47 8.15
C VAL A 305 17.56 14.38 6.99
N LYS A 306 18.23 14.30 5.83
CA LYS A 306 17.84 15.03 4.62
C LYS A 306 16.42 14.66 4.18
N ILE A 307 16.09 13.38 4.18
CA ILE A 307 14.77 12.89 3.77
C ILE A 307 13.66 13.46 4.68
N TYR A 308 13.79 13.32 6.00
CA TYR A 308 12.80 13.80 6.97
C TYR A 308 12.63 15.33 6.98
N THR A 309 13.63 16.07 6.47
CA THR A 309 13.61 17.53 6.38
C THR A 309 13.15 18.04 5.01
N GLY A 310 12.67 17.14 4.14
CA GLY A 310 12.13 17.47 2.82
C GLY A 310 13.17 17.52 1.70
N GLY A 311 14.42 17.13 1.98
CA GLY A 311 15.47 16.94 1.00
C GLY A 311 15.16 15.82 0.01
N ARG A 312 15.82 15.88 -1.16
CA ARG A 312 15.68 14.91 -2.24
C ARG A 312 16.94 14.07 -2.35
N VAL A 313 16.89 12.84 -1.84
CA VAL A 313 17.99 11.87 -1.93
C VAL A 313 17.73 10.93 -3.11
N PRO A 314 18.50 11.00 -4.20
CA PRO A 314 18.26 10.20 -5.40
C PRO A 314 18.55 8.72 -5.15
N TRP A 315 17.85 7.85 -5.87
CA TRP A 315 18.08 6.41 -5.84
C TRP A 315 17.83 5.75 -7.19
N GLY A 316 18.33 4.52 -7.35
CA GLY A 316 18.04 3.70 -8.54
C GLY A 316 18.55 4.32 -9.83
N ALA A 317 19.76 4.89 -9.85
CA ALA A 317 20.32 5.51 -11.05
C ALA A 317 20.36 4.56 -12.25
N GLY A 318 20.58 3.26 -12.01
CA GLY A 318 20.55 2.20 -13.03
C GLY A 318 19.15 1.80 -13.54
N MET A 319 18.06 2.33 -12.96
CA MET A 319 16.69 2.07 -13.44
C MET A 319 16.31 2.97 -14.61
N ARG A 320 17.11 4.00 -14.91
CA ARG A 320 16.92 4.80 -16.10
C ARG A 320 17.39 3.99 -17.32
N PRO A 321 16.50 3.70 -18.30
CA PRO A 321 16.92 2.98 -19.49
C PRO A 321 17.95 3.80 -20.28
N PRO A 322 18.89 3.14 -20.98
CA PRO A 322 19.83 3.84 -21.85
C PRO A 322 19.07 4.58 -22.94
N SER A 323 19.47 5.83 -23.20
CA SER A 323 18.94 6.61 -24.31
C SER A 323 19.67 6.24 -25.61
N HIS A 324 18.92 6.07 -26.70
CA HIS A 324 19.45 5.82 -28.04
C HIS A 324 18.91 6.88 -29.01
N PRO A 325 19.62 7.20 -30.12
CA PRO A 325 19.06 8.04 -31.17
C PRO A 325 17.69 7.52 -31.63
N GLY A 326 16.69 8.40 -31.74
CA GLY A 326 15.32 8.05 -32.11
C GLY A 326 14.46 7.45 -30.97
N ALA A 327 15.01 7.21 -29.78
CA ALA A 327 14.21 6.69 -28.65
C ALA A 327 13.22 7.76 -28.16
N PRO A 328 11.89 7.48 -28.14
CA PRO A 328 10.92 8.46 -27.69
C PRO A 328 11.07 8.76 -26.18
N GLU A 329 11.08 10.05 -25.81
CA GLU A 329 11.25 10.44 -24.40
C GLU A 329 10.15 9.87 -23.49
N TRP A 330 8.91 9.82 -23.98
CA TRP A 330 7.79 9.24 -23.25
C TRP A 330 8.01 7.76 -22.93
N ALA A 331 8.63 7.00 -23.84
CA ALA A 331 8.90 5.58 -23.67
C ALA A 331 10.00 5.37 -22.63
N LEU A 332 11.10 6.12 -22.70
CA LEU A 332 12.16 6.05 -21.69
C LEU A 332 11.64 6.42 -20.29
N ASN A 333 10.81 7.46 -20.19
CA ASN A 333 10.19 7.88 -18.94
C ASN A 333 9.18 6.85 -18.41
N GLN A 334 8.39 6.22 -19.29
CA GLN A 334 7.43 5.18 -18.91
C GLN A 334 8.14 3.93 -18.38
N SER A 335 9.19 3.47 -19.06
CA SER A 335 9.99 2.32 -18.62
C SER A 335 10.71 2.60 -17.30
N GLU A 336 11.29 3.78 -17.11
CA GLU A 336 11.88 4.16 -15.80
C GLU A 336 10.81 4.17 -14.69
N LEU A 337 9.64 4.77 -14.95
CA LEU A 337 8.57 4.84 -13.95
C LEU A 337 8.10 3.44 -13.56
N ARG A 338 7.87 2.55 -14.54
CA ARG A 338 7.48 1.17 -14.27
C ARG A 338 8.54 0.44 -13.45
N ALA A 339 9.81 0.52 -13.84
CA ALA A 339 10.90 -0.13 -13.11
C ALA A 339 10.98 0.32 -11.64
N ARG A 340 10.77 1.61 -11.36
CA ARG A 340 10.74 2.15 -10.00
C ARG A 340 9.52 1.68 -9.21
N VAL A 341 8.35 1.64 -9.84
CA VAL A 341 7.12 1.13 -9.23
C VAL A 341 7.28 -0.34 -8.88
N ASP A 342 7.70 -1.16 -9.83
CA ASP A 342 7.90 -2.60 -9.64
C ASP A 342 8.90 -2.89 -8.52
N HIS A 343 9.99 -2.11 -8.45
CA HIS A 343 10.97 -2.26 -7.38
C HIS A 343 10.37 -2.02 -5.99
N VAL A 344 9.57 -0.96 -5.82
CA VAL A 344 8.94 -0.67 -4.52
C VAL A 344 7.94 -1.77 -4.17
N VAL A 345 7.08 -2.17 -5.11
CA VAL A 345 6.06 -3.20 -4.84
C VAL A 345 6.70 -4.55 -4.50
N ARG A 346 7.74 -4.96 -5.24
CA ARG A 346 8.49 -6.19 -4.93
C ARG A 346 9.19 -6.13 -3.59
N TRP A 347 9.75 -4.98 -3.20
CA TRP A 347 10.32 -4.85 -1.85
C TRP A 347 9.27 -5.15 -0.78
N TRP A 348 8.04 -4.65 -0.94
CA TRP A 348 6.97 -4.94 0.02
C TRP A 348 6.62 -6.43 0.06
N PHE A 349 6.50 -7.12 -1.07
CA PHE A 349 6.08 -8.53 -1.10
C PHE A 349 7.20 -9.56 -0.91
N GLU A 350 8.45 -9.22 -1.24
CA GLU A 350 9.60 -10.15 -1.21
C GLU A 350 10.51 -9.93 0.00
N VAL A 351 10.49 -8.72 0.59
CA VAL A 351 11.35 -8.36 1.74
C VAL A 351 10.53 -8.12 3.00
N ARG A 352 9.41 -7.40 2.88
CA ARG A 352 8.64 -6.92 4.05
C ARG A 352 7.49 -7.81 4.46
N GLN A 353 6.85 -8.50 3.51
CA GLN A 353 5.65 -9.28 3.75
C GLN A 353 5.94 -10.47 4.67
N GLU A 354 5.12 -10.63 5.69
CA GLU A 354 5.20 -11.71 6.66
C GLU A 354 4.64 -13.02 6.08
N ALA A 355 4.91 -14.14 6.78
CA ALA A 355 4.46 -15.46 6.34
C ALA A 355 2.92 -15.60 6.27
N ASP A 356 2.19 -14.86 7.10
CA ASP A 356 0.74 -14.80 7.09
C ASP A 356 0.17 -13.84 6.03
N GLY A 357 1.02 -13.07 5.34
CA GLY A 357 0.65 -12.14 4.29
C GLY A 357 0.62 -10.66 4.68
N GLN A 358 0.78 -10.30 5.96
CA GLN A 358 0.78 -8.90 6.41
C GLN A 358 1.95 -8.10 5.86
N LEU A 359 1.73 -6.81 5.61
CA LEU A 359 2.77 -5.81 5.32
C LEU A 359 3.14 -5.00 6.57
N GLY A 360 2.32 -5.10 7.62
CA GLY A 360 2.58 -4.65 8.99
C GLY A 360 2.16 -3.21 9.30
N GLY A 361 1.20 -2.66 8.54
CA GLY A 361 0.32 -1.60 9.02
C GLY A 361 -0.94 -2.13 9.72
N GLY A 362 -1.18 -3.43 9.64
CA GLY A 362 -2.44 -4.08 10.03
C GLY A 362 -3.30 -4.34 8.79
N TRP A 363 -4.14 -5.37 8.83
CA TRP A 363 -4.86 -5.87 7.65
C TRP A 363 -5.67 -4.82 6.90
N GLU A 364 -6.37 -3.95 7.65
CA GLU A 364 -7.15 -2.83 7.15
C GLU A 364 -6.30 -1.86 6.31
N ASP A 365 -5.22 -1.33 6.89
CA ASP A 365 -4.28 -0.45 6.20
C ASP A 365 -3.51 -1.17 5.07
N ASP A 366 -3.19 -2.45 5.25
CA ASP A 366 -2.38 -3.22 4.30
C ASP A 366 -3.12 -3.43 2.97
N VAL A 367 -4.42 -3.72 2.99
CA VAL A 367 -5.21 -3.92 1.76
C VAL A 367 -5.35 -2.65 0.93
N GLU A 368 -5.30 -1.47 1.55
CA GLU A 368 -5.34 -0.19 0.83
C GLU A 368 -4.20 -0.05 -0.17
N SER A 369 -3.04 -0.65 0.12
CA SER A 369 -1.87 -0.64 -0.75
C SER A 369 -2.14 -1.30 -2.11
N LEU A 370 -3.05 -2.29 -2.16
CA LEU A 370 -3.38 -3.09 -3.35
C LEU A 370 -3.89 -2.24 -4.51
N ARG A 371 -4.54 -1.12 -4.19
CA ARG A 371 -4.95 -0.08 -5.15
C ARG A 371 -3.79 0.35 -6.05
N ARG A 372 -2.64 0.64 -5.44
CA ARG A 372 -1.46 1.14 -6.15
C ARG A 372 -0.61 -0.03 -6.65
N PHE A 373 -0.49 -1.10 -5.86
CA PHE A 373 0.42 -2.21 -6.14
C PHE A 373 -0.04 -3.06 -7.32
N SER A 374 -1.35 -3.20 -7.52
CA SER A 374 -1.92 -3.96 -8.62
C SER A 374 -1.63 -3.38 -10.01
N GLN A 375 -1.39 -2.07 -10.14
CA GLN A 375 -1.46 -1.40 -11.44
C GLN A 375 -0.40 -1.90 -12.42
N SER A 376 0.85 -2.03 -12.00
CA SER A 376 1.90 -2.50 -12.90
C SER A 376 1.72 -3.98 -13.26
N ALA A 377 1.41 -4.81 -12.26
CA ALA A 377 1.16 -6.24 -12.46
C ALA A 377 -0.03 -6.50 -13.38
N LEU A 378 -1.09 -5.68 -13.31
CA LEU A 378 -2.23 -5.75 -14.22
C LEU A 378 -1.80 -5.49 -15.68
N LEU A 379 -0.95 -4.47 -15.88
CA LEU A 379 -0.45 -4.07 -17.19
C LEU A 379 0.52 -5.09 -17.82
N THR A 380 1.43 -5.68 -17.03
CA THR A 380 2.55 -6.49 -17.56
C THR A 380 2.66 -7.93 -17.05
N GLY A 381 1.93 -8.31 -16.00
CA GLY A 381 1.84 -9.70 -15.50
C GLY A 381 2.98 -10.15 -14.59
N ASP A 382 3.33 -9.37 -13.56
CA ASP A 382 4.40 -9.71 -12.62
C ASP A 382 3.95 -10.73 -11.56
N ARG A 383 4.39 -11.99 -11.70
CA ARG A 383 3.89 -13.10 -10.87
C ARG A 383 4.21 -12.94 -9.39
N SER A 384 5.39 -12.42 -9.01
CA SER A 384 5.72 -12.25 -7.58
C SER A 384 4.81 -11.25 -6.88
N VAL A 385 4.39 -10.21 -7.61
CA VAL A 385 3.40 -9.24 -7.14
C VAL A 385 2.01 -9.89 -7.00
N VAL A 386 1.56 -10.66 -8.00
CA VAL A 386 0.27 -11.37 -7.93
C VAL A 386 0.24 -12.33 -6.74
N ASP A 387 1.30 -13.13 -6.54
CA ASP A 387 1.39 -14.07 -5.44
C ASP A 387 1.42 -13.36 -4.07
N GLY A 388 2.13 -12.23 -3.95
CA GLY A 388 2.13 -11.43 -2.73
C GLY A 388 0.76 -10.82 -2.41
N MET A 389 0.00 -10.42 -3.44
CA MET A 389 -1.36 -9.93 -3.27
C MET A 389 -2.34 -11.03 -2.85
N HIS A 390 -2.21 -12.25 -3.38
CA HIS A 390 -2.98 -13.41 -2.92
C HIS A 390 -2.68 -13.71 -1.44
N ARG A 391 -1.39 -13.82 -1.04
CA ARG A 391 -1.04 -14.03 0.38
C ARG A 391 -1.66 -13.00 1.32
N LEU A 392 -1.66 -11.72 0.95
CA LEU A 392 -2.30 -10.68 1.75
C LEU A 392 -3.82 -10.88 1.80
N ALA A 393 -4.47 -11.20 0.68
CA ALA A 393 -5.90 -11.48 0.66
C ALA A 393 -6.22 -12.72 1.50
N ASP A 394 -5.48 -13.81 1.38
CA ASP A 394 -5.74 -15.05 2.11
C ASP A 394 -5.60 -14.82 3.62
N GLY A 395 -4.55 -14.12 4.05
CA GLY A 395 -4.42 -13.68 5.43
C GLY A 395 -5.61 -12.85 5.93
N VAL A 396 -6.15 -11.94 5.14
CA VAL A 396 -7.35 -11.16 5.49
C VAL A 396 -8.58 -12.06 5.70
N TRP A 397 -8.79 -13.04 4.83
CA TRP A 397 -9.97 -13.90 4.84
C TRP A 397 -9.86 -15.05 5.86
N ASP A 398 -8.65 -15.50 6.21
CA ASP A 398 -8.42 -16.64 7.11
C ASP A 398 -8.35 -16.26 8.60
N GLN A 399 -8.05 -15.01 8.94
CA GLN A 399 -7.86 -14.57 10.34
C GLN A 399 -9.17 -14.34 11.11
N GLY A 400 -10.33 -14.56 10.48
CA GLY A 400 -11.65 -14.49 11.12
C GLY A 400 -12.16 -13.08 11.44
N MET A 401 -11.50 -12.03 10.93
CA MET A 401 -11.96 -10.64 11.02
C MET A 401 -12.99 -10.31 9.93
N VAL A 402 -12.75 -10.80 8.71
CA VAL A 402 -13.72 -10.75 7.62
C VAL A 402 -14.69 -11.90 7.76
N VAL A 403 -15.97 -11.59 7.95
CA VAL A 403 -17.07 -12.54 7.97
C VAL A 403 -18.06 -12.13 6.89
N ASN A 404 -18.46 -13.05 6.02
CA ASN A 404 -19.40 -12.75 4.94
C ASN A 404 -18.99 -11.55 4.05
N GLY A 405 -17.68 -11.32 3.89
CA GLY A 405 -17.13 -10.23 3.08
C GLY A 405 -17.10 -8.85 3.73
N PHE A 406 -17.36 -8.73 5.04
CA PHE A 406 -17.23 -7.47 5.78
C PHE A 406 -16.60 -7.71 7.14
N ASP A 407 -16.19 -6.62 7.80
CA ASP A 407 -15.73 -6.71 9.18
C ASP A 407 -16.80 -7.32 10.10
N ARG A 408 -16.38 -8.20 11.00
CA ARG A 408 -17.25 -8.83 12.01
C ARG A 408 -17.89 -7.82 12.96
N GLU A 409 -17.22 -6.70 13.22
CA GLU A 409 -17.65 -5.63 14.11
C GLU A 409 -18.40 -4.55 13.35
N LEU A 410 -19.27 -3.85 14.08
CA LEU A 410 -20.01 -2.73 13.55
C LEU A 410 -19.08 -1.51 13.43
N LYS A 411 -18.72 -1.17 12.19
CA LYS A 411 -17.84 -0.04 11.85
C LYS A 411 -18.53 0.87 10.84
N ASP A 412 -17.97 2.06 10.60
CA ASP A 412 -18.42 2.82 9.46
C ASP A 412 -18.08 2.10 8.14
N ILE A 413 -18.81 2.42 7.08
CA ILE A 413 -18.84 1.65 5.83
C ILE A 413 -17.49 1.62 5.12
N GLU A 414 -16.66 2.63 5.34
CA GLU A 414 -15.35 2.72 4.74
C GLU A 414 -14.43 1.62 5.30
N HIS A 415 -14.23 1.59 6.63
CA HIS A 415 -13.45 0.56 7.31
C HIS A 415 -14.10 -0.82 7.19
N SER A 416 -15.42 -0.95 7.38
CA SER A 416 -16.08 -2.28 7.35
C SER A 416 -15.94 -2.99 6.00
N SER A 417 -15.82 -2.23 4.90
CA SER A 417 -15.76 -2.79 3.54
C SER A 417 -14.36 -2.89 2.94
N GLU A 418 -13.33 -2.35 3.57
CA GLU A 418 -12.03 -2.17 2.91
C GLU A 418 -11.36 -3.47 2.50
N MET A 419 -11.35 -4.43 3.41
CA MET A 419 -10.72 -5.73 3.25
C MET A 419 -11.26 -6.47 2.02
N SER A 420 -12.58 -6.55 1.85
CA SER A 420 -13.19 -7.21 0.69
C SER A 420 -13.18 -6.32 -0.56
N ALA A 421 -13.38 -5.02 -0.41
CA ALA A 421 -13.37 -4.09 -1.54
C ALA A 421 -11.99 -4.05 -2.20
N ASP A 422 -10.90 -3.97 -1.45
CA ASP A 422 -9.57 -3.80 -2.02
C ASP A 422 -8.95 -5.10 -2.52
N THR A 423 -9.25 -6.24 -1.90
CA THR A 423 -8.85 -7.58 -2.41
C THR A 423 -9.60 -7.98 -3.68
N SER A 424 -10.78 -7.41 -3.96
CA SER A 424 -11.54 -7.69 -5.20
C SER A 424 -10.80 -7.37 -6.50
N VAL A 425 -9.68 -6.63 -6.46
CA VAL A 425 -8.82 -6.43 -7.65
C VAL A 425 -8.31 -7.75 -8.23
N LEU A 426 -8.21 -8.79 -7.41
CA LEU A 426 -7.74 -10.12 -7.83
C LEU A 426 -8.64 -10.73 -8.91
N VAL A 427 -9.93 -10.38 -8.97
CA VAL A 427 -10.84 -10.78 -10.07
C VAL A 427 -10.34 -10.32 -11.45
N ALA A 428 -9.66 -9.18 -11.50
CA ALA A 428 -9.05 -8.66 -12.72
C ALA A 428 -7.60 -9.11 -12.90
N LEU A 429 -6.85 -9.18 -11.80
CA LEU A 429 -5.42 -9.47 -11.83
C LEU A 429 -5.12 -10.94 -12.16
N ASP A 430 -5.95 -11.84 -11.64
CA ASP A 430 -5.89 -13.30 -11.84
C ASP A 430 -7.23 -13.78 -12.43
N TYR A 431 -7.55 -13.23 -13.59
CA TYR A 431 -8.82 -13.45 -14.29
C TYR A 431 -9.11 -14.95 -14.53
N GLY A 432 -10.25 -15.43 -14.05
CA GLY A 432 -10.61 -16.86 -14.11
C GLY A 432 -10.38 -17.63 -12.82
N ASN A 433 -9.65 -17.05 -11.85
CA ASN A 433 -9.47 -17.69 -10.55
C ASN A 433 -10.80 -17.72 -9.77
N PRO A 434 -11.28 -18.90 -9.33
CA PRO A 434 -12.58 -19.01 -8.67
C PRO A 434 -12.65 -18.29 -7.33
N GLU A 435 -11.58 -18.31 -6.55
CA GLU A 435 -11.60 -17.82 -5.17
C GLU A 435 -11.91 -16.31 -5.05
N PRO A 436 -11.24 -15.38 -5.77
CA PRO A 436 -11.62 -13.97 -5.75
C PRO A 436 -13.06 -13.71 -6.22
N VAL A 437 -13.56 -14.53 -7.14
CA VAL A 437 -14.93 -14.40 -7.68
C VAL A 437 -15.96 -14.85 -6.64
N GLU A 438 -15.70 -15.94 -5.93
CA GLU A 438 -16.57 -16.45 -4.86
C GLU A 438 -16.56 -15.58 -3.60
N ARG A 439 -15.39 -15.03 -3.22
CA ARG A 439 -15.27 -13.97 -2.20
C ARG A 439 -16.16 -12.78 -2.55
N CYS A 440 -16.21 -12.39 -3.83
CA CYS A 440 -17.15 -11.37 -4.30
C CYS A 440 -18.62 -11.84 -4.17
N MET A 441 -18.96 -13.08 -4.53
CA MET A 441 -20.33 -13.62 -4.37
C MET A 441 -20.81 -13.53 -2.92
N GLN A 442 -19.99 -13.98 -1.97
CA GLN A 442 -20.28 -13.89 -0.55
C GLN A 442 -20.54 -12.44 -0.11
N THR A 443 -19.68 -11.51 -0.55
CA THR A 443 -19.83 -10.08 -0.25
C THR A 443 -21.10 -9.48 -0.86
N VAL A 444 -21.41 -9.79 -2.12
CA VAL A 444 -22.65 -9.34 -2.79
C VAL A 444 -23.89 -9.85 -2.07
N LYS A 445 -23.86 -11.09 -1.56
CA LYS A 445 -24.97 -11.68 -0.82
C LYS A 445 -25.28 -10.89 0.43
N THR A 446 -24.25 -10.55 1.22
CA THR A 446 -24.37 -9.72 2.42
C THR A 446 -24.92 -8.34 2.11
N ILE A 447 -24.43 -7.70 1.05
CA ILE A 447 -24.93 -6.38 0.65
C ILE A 447 -26.43 -6.46 0.31
N ASP A 448 -26.83 -7.44 -0.50
CA ASP A 448 -28.22 -7.59 -0.95
C ASP A 448 -29.18 -7.94 0.21
N GLU A 449 -28.77 -8.83 1.11
CA GLU A 449 -29.64 -9.41 2.14
C GLU A 449 -29.63 -8.63 3.47
N VAL A 450 -28.50 -8.02 3.84
CA VAL A 450 -28.31 -7.33 5.13
C VAL A 450 -28.28 -5.81 4.94
N HIS A 451 -27.42 -5.31 4.05
CA HIS A 451 -27.10 -3.87 4.00
C HIS A 451 -28.08 -3.04 3.20
N PHE A 452 -28.70 -3.62 2.17
CA PHE A 452 -29.62 -2.92 1.29
C PHE A 452 -31.05 -2.95 1.80
N GLY A 453 -31.78 -1.89 1.50
CA GLY A 453 -33.22 -1.81 1.72
C GLY A 453 -33.91 -1.02 0.63
N THR A 454 -35.24 -0.96 0.74
CA THR A 454 -36.07 -0.08 -0.09
C THR A 454 -36.53 1.10 0.76
N ASN A 455 -36.24 2.31 0.33
CA ASN A 455 -36.64 3.54 1.03
C ASN A 455 -38.13 3.87 0.81
N ARG A 456 -38.64 4.92 1.47
CA ARG A 456 -40.06 5.33 1.35
C ARG A 456 -40.48 5.72 -0.06
N SER A 457 -39.53 6.09 -0.93
CA SER A 457 -39.77 6.42 -2.34
C SER A 457 -39.68 5.21 -3.27
N GLY A 458 -39.52 4.00 -2.74
CA GLY A 458 -39.42 2.76 -3.53
C GLY A 458 -38.06 2.54 -4.19
N ARG A 459 -37.03 3.32 -3.82
CA ARG A 459 -35.66 3.19 -4.35
C ARG A 459 -34.79 2.32 -3.45
N ARG A 460 -33.81 1.63 -4.05
CA ARG A 460 -32.91 0.70 -3.37
C ARG A 460 -31.56 1.35 -3.12
N GLN A 461 -31.06 1.23 -1.90
CA GLN A 461 -29.78 1.82 -1.45
C GLN A 461 -29.31 1.18 -0.14
N PHE A 462 -28.12 1.56 0.33
CA PHE A 462 -27.66 1.18 1.68
C PHE A 462 -28.58 1.75 2.77
N ARG A 463 -28.83 0.95 3.81
CA ARG A 463 -29.63 1.35 4.97
C ARG A 463 -28.91 2.28 5.93
N SER A 464 -27.59 2.12 6.04
CA SER A 464 -26.74 2.80 7.01
C SER A 464 -25.31 2.88 6.49
N MET A 465 -24.61 3.95 6.89
CA MET A 465 -23.17 4.08 6.71
C MET A 465 -22.37 3.42 7.84
N VAL A 466 -23.05 2.74 8.76
CA VAL A 466 -22.47 1.96 9.86
C VAL A 466 -23.04 0.54 9.78
N LEU A 467 -22.18 -0.42 9.47
CA LEU A 467 -22.55 -1.81 9.13
C LEU A 467 -21.45 -2.81 9.50
N SER A 468 -21.80 -4.09 9.55
CA SER A 468 -20.90 -5.23 9.75
C SER A 468 -21.28 -6.39 8.82
N ALA A 469 -20.57 -7.50 8.95
CA ALA A 469 -20.89 -8.80 8.35
C ALA A 469 -22.32 -9.31 8.57
N THR A 470 -22.99 -8.88 9.63
CA THR A 470 -24.25 -9.49 10.07
C THR A 470 -25.37 -8.50 10.39
N GLU A 471 -25.05 -7.21 10.54
CA GLU A 471 -26.04 -6.19 10.91
C GLU A 471 -25.74 -4.81 10.32
N VAL A 472 -26.73 -3.92 10.43
CA VAL A 472 -26.62 -2.50 10.15
C VAL A 472 -27.10 -1.71 11.36
N SER A 473 -26.50 -0.55 11.62
CA SER A 473 -26.97 0.32 12.70
C SER A 473 -28.44 0.73 12.51
N ALA A 474 -29.19 0.76 13.61
CA ALA A 474 -30.56 1.25 13.65
C ALA A 474 -30.68 2.77 13.88
N GLY A 475 -29.55 3.47 14.06
CA GLY A 475 -29.54 4.91 14.32
C GLY A 475 -29.91 5.75 13.08
N ASP A 476 -30.97 6.56 13.17
CA ASP A 476 -31.41 7.45 12.08
C ASP A 476 -30.32 8.45 11.66
N ASN A 477 -29.52 8.93 12.61
CA ASN A 477 -28.40 9.82 12.33
C ASN A 477 -27.23 9.15 11.58
N GLN A 478 -27.28 7.83 11.40
CA GLN A 478 -26.31 7.00 10.66
C GLN A 478 -26.96 6.33 9.43
N ALA A 479 -28.26 6.52 9.21
CA ALA A 479 -29.04 5.86 8.17
C ALA A 479 -28.83 6.50 6.77
N PHE A 480 -27.58 6.51 6.28
CA PHE A 480 -27.19 7.17 5.04
C PHE A 480 -26.45 6.23 4.08
N ASP A 481 -26.77 6.35 2.79
CA ASP A 481 -25.91 5.92 1.69
C ASP A 481 -24.97 7.10 1.35
N VAL A 482 -23.67 6.88 1.32
CA VAL A 482 -22.64 7.94 1.23
C VAL A 482 -21.74 7.69 0.02
N LEU A 483 -20.94 8.67 -0.42
CA LEU A 483 -20.03 8.46 -1.57
C LEU A 483 -19.12 7.22 -1.41
N TYR A 484 -18.66 6.96 -0.18
CA TYR A 484 -17.87 5.78 0.18
C TYR A 484 -18.63 4.45 0.11
N SER A 485 -19.96 4.45 0.07
CA SER A 485 -20.74 3.26 -0.30
C SER A 485 -20.35 2.74 -1.69
N GLY A 486 -19.82 3.61 -2.56
CA GLY A 486 -19.21 3.19 -3.83
C GLY A 486 -17.96 2.33 -3.67
N ARG A 487 -17.20 2.41 -2.56
CA ARG A 487 -16.12 1.47 -2.22
C ARG A 487 -16.71 0.10 -1.87
N ALA A 488 -17.72 0.06 -0.99
CA ALA A 488 -18.43 -1.18 -0.64
C ALA A 488 -19.11 -1.86 -1.83
N MET A 489 -19.53 -1.09 -2.85
CA MET A 489 -20.09 -1.64 -4.10
C MET A 489 -19.05 -2.26 -5.05
N ARG A 490 -17.76 -2.22 -4.72
CA ARG A 490 -16.70 -2.70 -5.63
C ARG A 490 -16.78 -4.22 -5.89
N PRO A 491 -16.99 -5.11 -4.91
CA PRO A 491 -17.23 -6.53 -5.18
C PRO A 491 -18.48 -6.78 -6.04
N VAL A 492 -19.54 -5.97 -5.86
CA VAL A 492 -20.73 -6.00 -6.73
C VAL A 492 -20.37 -5.64 -8.17
N ALA A 493 -19.60 -4.58 -8.36
CA ALA A 493 -19.14 -4.14 -9.66
C ALA A 493 -18.23 -5.19 -10.34
N MET A 494 -17.30 -5.81 -9.60
CA MET A 494 -16.42 -6.85 -10.12
C MET A 494 -17.19 -8.10 -10.54
N LEU A 495 -18.11 -8.60 -9.71
CA LEU A 495 -18.93 -9.77 -10.05
C LEU A 495 -19.85 -9.49 -11.25
N ALA A 496 -20.50 -8.32 -11.28
CA ALA A 496 -21.34 -7.90 -12.40
C ALA A 496 -20.54 -7.76 -13.71
N TRP A 497 -19.30 -7.26 -13.64
CA TRP A 497 -18.40 -7.12 -14.78
C TRP A 497 -17.83 -8.46 -15.29
N TYR A 498 -17.52 -9.36 -14.36
CA TYR A 498 -16.93 -10.67 -14.66
C TYR A 498 -17.95 -11.59 -15.34
N SER A 499 -19.00 -11.98 -14.61
CA SER A 499 -19.97 -13.01 -15.03
C SER A 499 -21.34 -12.49 -15.45
N ARG A 500 -21.59 -11.18 -15.28
CA ARG A 500 -22.94 -10.61 -15.42
C ARG A 500 -23.96 -11.30 -14.50
N HIS A 501 -23.52 -11.73 -13.32
CA HIS A 501 -24.39 -12.39 -12.34
C HIS A 501 -25.68 -11.58 -12.12
N PRO A 502 -26.89 -12.14 -12.36
CA PRO A 502 -28.12 -11.37 -12.40
C PRO A 502 -28.41 -10.57 -11.13
N ARG A 503 -28.15 -11.12 -9.94
CA ARG A 503 -28.32 -10.39 -8.66
C ARG A 503 -27.36 -9.21 -8.54
N ALA A 504 -26.10 -9.37 -8.97
CA ALA A 504 -25.10 -8.31 -8.89
C ALA A 504 -25.41 -7.17 -9.88
N VAL A 505 -25.79 -7.52 -11.11
CA VAL A 505 -26.23 -6.54 -12.13
C VAL A 505 -27.45 -5.76 -11.62
N LYS A 506 -28.45 -6.45 -11.06
CA LYS A 506 -29.64 -5.80 -10.52
C LYS A 506 -29.29 -4.83 -9.39
N LEU A 507 -28.48 -5.28 -8.42
CA LEU A 507 -28.07 -4.46 -7.28
C LEU A 507 -27.33 -3.20 -7.73
N LEU A 508 -26.38 -3.34 -8.67
CA LEU A 508 -25.64 -2.23 -9.25
C LEU A 508 -26.54 -1.22 -9.98
N VAL A 509 -27.49 -1.71 -10.77
CA VAL A 509 -28.44 -0.86 -11.53
C VAL A 509 -29.38 -0.10 -10.59
N ASP A 510 -29.97 -0.79 -9.60
CA ASP A 510 -30.89 -0.17 -8.65
C ASP A 510 -30.18 0.93 -7.85
N TRP A 511 -28.97 0.65 -7.34
CA TRP A 511 -28.15 1.64 -6.63
C TRP A 511 -27.78 2.81 -7.52
N SER A 512 -27.32 2.54 -8.75
CA SER A 512 -26.96 3.56 -9.74
C SER A 512 -28.13 4.48 -10.09
N ARG A 513 -29.35 3.93 -10.17
CA ARG A 513 -30.57 4.71 -10.42
C ARG A 513 -30.85 5.65 -9.26
N THR A 514 -30.72 5.19 -8.02
CA THR A 514 -30.92 6.03 -6.82
C THR A 514 -29.97 7.23 -6.81
N TRP A 515 -28.68 7.00 -7.05
CA TRP A 515 -27.68 8.07 -7.11
C TRP A 515 -27.88 9.03 -8.28
N SER A 516 -28.24 8.52 -9.46
CA SER A 516 -28.50 9.35 -10.65
C SER A 516 -29.73 10.25 -10.45
N GLU A 517 -30.81 9.74 -9.86
CA GLU A 517 -32.00 10.54 -9.51
C GLU A 517 -31.70 11.56 -8.42
N ALA A 518 -30.92 11.21 -7.40
CA ALA A 518 -30.48 12.14 -6.36
C ALA A 518 -29.63 13.29 -6.94
N ALA A 519 -28.81 13.02 -7.95
CA ALA A 519 -28.03 14.05 -8.63
C ALA A 519 -28.94 15.07 -9.35
N LEU A 520 -29.98 14.60 -10.04
CA LEU A 520 -30.89 15.44 -10.82
C LEU A 520 -31.80 16.32 -9.95
N ARG A 521 -32.21 15.82 -8.78
CA ARG A 521 -33.14 16.52 -7.90
C ARG A 521 -32.49 17.75 -7.25
N GLU A 522 -33.12 18.90 -7.37
CA GLU A 522 -32.84 20.06 -6.51
C GLU A 522 -33.61 19.89 -5.19
N ALA A 523 -32.90 19.77 -4.08
CA ALA A 523 -33.48 19.54 -2.75
C ALA A 523 -32.46 19.88 -1.65
N ASP A 524 -32.94 20.27 -0.48
CA ASP A 524 -32.12 20.48 0.73
C ASP A 524 -30.90 21.41 0.54
N GLY A 525 -31.05 22.40 -0.34
CA GLY A 525 -30.00 23.35 -0.72
C GLY A 525 -29.01 22.84 -1.77
N LYS A 526 -29.14 21.58 -2.23
CA LYS A 526 -28.31 21.00 -3.29
C LYS A 526 -28.81 21.44 -4.68
N PRO A 527 -27.94 22.02 -5.53
CA PRO A 527 -28.29 22.32 -6.92
C PRO A 527 -28.62 21.06 -7.73
N ALA A 528 -29.49 21.19 -8.73
CA ALA A 528 -29.71 20.15 -9.73
C ALA A 528 -28.42 19.83 -10.51
N GLY A 529 -28.20 18.56 -10.84
CA GLY A 529 -27.04 18.08 -11.59
C GLY A 529 -25.78 17.81 -10.76
N ILE A 530 -25.81 18.06 -9.45
CA ILE A 530 -24.73 17.74 -8.52
C ILE A 530 -25.08 16.46 -7.74
N PHE A 531 -24.17 15.49 -7.70
CA PHE A 531 -24.29 14.32 -6.83
C PHE A 531 -24.09 14.74 -5.37
N PRO A 532 -24.98 14.36 -4.43
CA PRO A 532 -24.88 14.73 -3.02
C PRO A 532 -23.73 14.02 -2.29
N ALA A 533 -23.37 14.47 -1.08
CA ALA A 533 -22.47 13.71 -0.20
C ALA A 533 -23.12 12.42 0.34
N ALA A 534 -24.41 12.50 0.64
CA ALA A 534 -25.17 11.46 1.30
C ALA A 534 -26.65 11.47 0.89
N ILE A 535 -27.30 10.31 0.97
CA ILE A 535 -28.74 10.11 0.73
C ILE A 535 -29.30 9.37 1.94
N HIS A 536 -30.22 9.99 2.67
CA HIS A 536 -30.84 9.34 3.83
C HIS A 536 -31.71 8.14 3.41
N PHE A 537 -31.65 7.03 4.14
CA PHE A 537 -32.40 5.81 3.83
C PHE A 537 -33.91 5.98 4.03
N GLY A 538 -34.34 6.76 5.02
CA GLY A 538 -35.77 6.89 5.33
C GLY A 538 -36.55 7.65 4.25
N ASP A 539 -36.20 8.91 4.06
CA ASP A 539 -36.95 9.92 3.28
C ASP A 539 -36.10 10.57 2.18
N GLU A 540 -34.86 10.13 2.02
CA GLU A 540 -33.92 10.60 1.00
C GLU A 540 -33.57 12.08 1.07
N ARG A 541 -33.68 12.73 2.24
CA ARG A 541 -33.06 14.04 2.42
C ARG A 541 -31.56 13.98 2.11
N LEU A 542 -31.02 15.08 1.56
CA LEU A 542 -29.67 15.18 1.04
C LEU A 542 -28.73 16.03 1.89
N ASN A 543 -29.25 16.75 2.88
CA ASN A 543 -28.48 17.63 3.76
C ASN A 543 -27.84 16.93 4.98
N GLY A 544 -27.95 15.61 5.08
CA GLY A 544 -27.51 14.89 6.27
C GLY A 544 -28.16 15.45 7.54
N ASN A 545 -27.32 15.66 8.55
CA ASN A 545 -27.66 16.32 9.81
C ASN A 545 -27.31 17.84 9.79
N LYS A 546 -26.83 18.39 8.67
CA LYS A 546 -26.36 19.77 8.56
C LYS A 546 -26.58 20.36 7.16
N THR A 547 -25.67 20.14 6.20
CA THR A 547 -25.78 20.64 4.81
C THR A 547 -25.50 19.55 3.79
N TRP A 548 -25.85 19.73 2.51
CA TRP A 548 -25.65 18.67 1.51
C TRP A 548 -24.18 18.37 1.19
N TRP A 549 -23.30 19.35 1.39
CA TRP A 549 -21.86 19.22 1.14
C TRP A 549 -21.05 18.92 2.41
N ASP A 550 -21.60 19.21 3.59
CA ASP A 550 -21.06 18.83 4.88
C ASP A 550 -22.22 18.27 5.72
N PRO A 551 -22.53 16.97 5.57
CA PRO A 551 -23.73 16.36 6.16
C PRO A 551 -23.62 16.15 7.67
N GLY A 552 -22.51 16.52 8.31
CA GLY A 552 -22.31 16.30 9.75
C GLY A 552 -22.13 14.81 10.11
N LEU A 553 -21.58 14.02 9.20
CA LEU A 553 -21.31 12.58 9.36
C LEU A 553 -19.82 12.28 9.61
N GLY A 554 -18.98 13.32 9.73
CA GLY A 554 -17.52 13.24 9.80
C GLY A 554 -16.85 13.78 8.54
N GLU A 555 -15.60 14.24 8.65
CA GLU A 555 -14.85 14.87 7.55
C GLU A 555 -14.64 13.94 6.35
N LEU A 556 -14.57 12.63 6.59
CA LEU A 556 -14.47 11.60 5.54
C LEU A 556 -15.68 11.62 4.60
N TYR A 557 -16.87 11.93 5.14
CA TYR A 557 -18.16 11.87 4.44
C TYR A 557 -18.68 13.24 3.98
N SER A 558 -17.87 14.29 4.09
CA SER A 558 -18.13 15.57 3.44
C SER A 558 -17.94 15.46 1.92
N TRP A 559 -18.70 16.24 1.16
CA TRP A 559 -18.60 16.25 -0.30
C TRP A 559 -17.23 16.75 -0.76
N LYS A 560 -16.52 15.89 -1.49
CA LYS A 560 -15.27 16.24 -2.16
C LYS A 560 -15.34 15.74 -3.61
N PRO A 561 -14.96 16.56 -4.60
CA PRO A 561 -15.01 16.18 -6.01
C PRO A 561 -14.30 14.85 -6.33
N GLN A 562 -13.18 14.55 -5.67
CA GLN A 562 -12.42 13.31 -5.91
C GLN A 562 -13.15 12.03 -5.48
N ASP A 563 -14.12 12.12 -4.55
CA ASP A 563 -14.83 10.95 -4.03
C ASP A 563 -15.98 10.52 -4.96
N LEU A 564 -16.39 11.39 -5.89
CA LEU A 564 -17.45 11.13 -6.87
C LEU A 564 -17.11 10.02 -7.86
N ASP A 565 -15.82 9.77 -8.08
CA ASP A 565 -15.29 8.67 -8.89
C ASP A 565 -15.84 7.31 -8.43
N MET A 566 -16.10 7.16 -7.12
CA MET A 566 -16.65 5.94 -6.54
C MET A 566 -18.09 5.67 -7.00
N VAL A 567 -18.86 6.70 -7.38
CA VAL A 567 -20.25 6.61 -7.84
C VAL A 567 -20.32 6.60 -9.37
N TRP A 568 -19.63 7.54 -10.05
CA TRP A 568 -19.72 7.68 -11.51
C TRP A 568 -19.35 6.40 -12.25
N ALA A 569 -18.28 5.72 -11.84
CA ALA A 569 -17.85 4.49 -12.49
C ALA A 569 -18.90 3.36 -12.39
N LYS A 570 -19.63 3.27 -11.28
CA LYS A 570 -20.68 2.25 -11.08
C LYS A 570 -21.86 2.51 -12.00
N ILE A 571 -22.25 3.78 -12.16
CA ILE A 571 -23.29 4.19 -13.11
C ILE A 571 -22.86 3.89 -14.54
N LEU A 572 -21.62 4.23 -14.91
CA LEU A 572 -21.08 3.97 -16.24
C LEU A 572 -20.98 2.46 -16.54
N LEU A 573 -20.58 1.65 -15.56
CA LEU A 573 -20.56 0.19 -15.69
C LEU A 573 -21.97 -0.38 -15.80
N ALA A 574 -22.93 0.10 -14.99
CA ALA A 574 -24.33 -0.31 -15.07
C ALA A 574 -24.91 -0.05 -16.46
N TYR A 575 -24.61 1.12 -17.05
CA TYR A 575 -24.94 1.41 -18.45
C TYR A 575 -24.26 0.45 -19.42
N GLN A 576 -22.95 0.20 -19.28
CA GLN A 576 -22.22 -0.71 -20.18
C GLN A 576 -22.81 -2.14 -20.16
N LEU A 577 -23.32 -2.59 -19.02
CA LEU A 577 -23.91 -3.91 -18.84
C LEU A 577 -25.35 -4.02 -19.40
N THR A 578 -26.12 -2.94 -19.38
CA THR A 578 -27.57 -2.96 -19.65
C THR A 578 -28.00 -2.18 -20.90
N GLY A 579 -27.22 -1.19 -21.32
CA GLY A 579 -27.63 -0.21 -22.32
C GLY A 579 -28.69 0.80 -21.84
N ASP A 580 -29.07 0.79 -20.55
CA ASP A 580 -30.10 1.70 -20.02
C ASP A 580 -29.58 3.14 -19.94
N VAL A 581 -29.93 3.92 -20.97
CA VAL A 581 -29.56 5.35 -21.08
C VAL A 581 -30.11 6.21 -19.95
N THR A 582 -31.16 5.78 -19.24
CA THR A 582 -31.76 6.57 -18.15
C THR A 582 -30.81 6.70 -16.96
N LEU A 583 -29.90 5.74 -16.78
CA LEU A 583 -28.87 5.77 -15.73
C LEU A 583 -27.88 6.93 -15.92
N LEU A 584 -27.64 7.35 -17.16
CA LEU A 584 -26.64 8.37 -17.50
C LEU A 584 -27.10 9.81 -17.23
N ARG A 585 -28.38 10.04 -16.93
CA ARG A 585 -28.94 11.40 -16.81
C ARG A 585 -28.20 12.26 -15.79
N GLY A 586 -27.90 11.73 -14.60
CA GLY A 586 -27.11 12.46 -13.59
C GLY A 586 -25.67 12.75 -14.04
N VAL A 587 -25.03 11.79 -14.73
CA VAL A 587 -23.67 11.97 -15.28
C VAL A 587 -23.65 13.03 -16.38
N HIS A 588 -24.65 13.04 -17.27
CA HIS A 588 -24.81 14.08 -18.30
C HIS A 588 -24.98 15.46 -17.67
N ALA A 589 -25.88 15.60 -16.70
CA ALA A 589 -26.09 16.88 -16.02
C ALA A 589 -24.79 17.41 -15.39
N GLN A 590 -23.98 16.54 -14.78
CA GLN A 590 -22.71 16.96 -14.21
C GLN A 590 -21.63 17.26 -15.25
N LEU A 591 -21.58 16.53 -16.37
CA LEU A 591 -20.70 16.84 -17.50
C LEU A 591 -21.06 18.19 -18.15
N ASP A 592 -22.34 18.52 -18.27
CA ASP A 592 -22.80 19.82 -18.75
C ASP A 592 -22.42 20.95 -17.79
N ILE A 593 -22.49 20.71 -16.47
CA ILE A 593 -21.93 21.63 -15.46
C ILE A 593 -20.43 21.80 -15.70
N LEU A 594 -19.65 20.73 -15.75
CA LEU A 594 -18.21 20.78 -16.01
C LEU A 594 -17.88 21.62 -17.25
N ARG A 595 -18.60 21.41 -18.35
CA ARG A 595 -18.49 22.18 -19.61
C ARG A 595 -18.80 23.65 -19.40
N SER A 596 -19.91 23.97 -18.73
CA SER A 596 -20.32 25.35 -18.49
C SER A 596 -19.38 26.13 -17.57
N TYR A 597 -18.54 25.45 -16.76
CA TYR A 597 -17.54 26.06 -15.88
C TYR A 597 -16.12 26.06 -16.46
N GLN A 598 -15.91 25.54 -17.67
CA GLN A 598 -14.60 25.65 -18.33
C GLN A 598 -14.20 27.11 -18.51
N GLY A 599 -12.97 27.44 -18.12
CA GLY A 599 -12.42 28.79 -18.19
C GLY A 599 -12.97 29.79 -17.17
N LYS A 600 -13.98 29.43 -16.36
CA LYS A 600 -14.53 30.34 -15.34
C LYS A 600 -13.60 30.48 -14.13
N GLN A 601 -13.57 31.70 -13.60
CA GLN A 601 -12.98 32.03 -12.30
C GLN A 601 -14.01 32.85 -11.53
N ILE A 602 -14.49 32.30 -10.43
CA ILE A 602 -15.45 32.94 -9.54
C ILE A 602 -14.77 33.00 -8.17
N GLU A 603 -14.59 34.21 -7.65
CA GLU A 603 -13.97 34.42 -6.35
C GLU A 603 -14.97 34.17 -5.23
N ASN A 604 -14.55 33.42 -4.21
CA ASN A 604 -15.31 33.15 -2.98
C ASN A 604 -16.78 32.73 -3.22
N PRO A 605 -17.07 31.75 -4.11
CA PRO A 605 -18.43 31.30 -4.32
C PRO A 605 -19.00 30.73 -3.01
N ALA A 606 -20.28 31.02 -2.73
CA ALA A 606 -20.94 30.58 -1.50
C ALA A 606 -20.92 29.05 -1.38
N PRO A 607 -20.40 28.45 -0.29
CA PRO A 607 -20.36 27.00 -0.11
C PRO A 607 -21.72 26.35 -0.36
N GLY A 608 -21.72 25.24 -1.11
CA GLY A 608 -22.95 24.52 -1.46
C GLY A 608 -23.75 25.11 -2.64
N SER A 609 -23.41 26.29 -3.14
CA SER A 609 -24.02 26.84 -4.37
C SER A 609 -23.54 26.08 -5.62
N LEU A 610 -24.24 26.28 -6.74
CA LEU A 610 -23.82 25.73 -8.03
C LEU A 610 -22.45 26.29 -8.46
N ASP A 611 -22.21 27.58 -8.26
CA ASP A 611 -20.91 28.20 -8.56
C ASP A 611 -19.79 27.61 -7.72
N TRP A 612 -20.05 27.32 -6.45
CA TRP A 612 -19.08 26.65 -5.60
C TRP A 612 -18.79 25.25 -6.11
N ALA A 613 -19.82 24.43 -6.31
CA ALA A 613 -19.64 23.06 -6.78
C ALA A 613 -18.97 23.01 -8.16
N GLY A 614 -19.37 23.87 -9.10
CA GLY A 614 -18.79 23.99 -10.43
C GLY A 614 -17.31 24.39 -10.40
N MET A 615 -16.94 25.32 -9.51
CA MET A 615 -15.53 25.73 -9.32
C MET A 615 -14.66 24.63 -8.71
N GLN A 616 -15.21 23.78 -7.85
CA GLN A 616 -14.52 22.59 -7.33
C GLN A 616 -14.38 21.50 -8.42
N LEU A 617 -15.42 21.33 -9.25
CA LEU A 617 -15.46 20.30 -10.29
C LEU A 617 -14.61 20.63 -11.51
N LYS A 618 -14.39 21.90 -11.88
CA LYS A 618 -13.83 22.29 -13.20
C LYS A 618 -12.54 21.60 -13.65
N ASN A 619 -11.73 21.08 -12.72
CA ASN A 619 -10.50 20.34 -12.99
C ASN A 619 -10.69 18.81 -13.13
N HIS A 620 -11.89 18.28 -12.86
CA HIS A 620 -12.27 16.87 -12.86
C HIS A 620 -12.67 16.38 -14.26
N LEU A 621 -11.90 16.77 -15.27
CA LEU A 621 -12.18 16.50 -16.69
C LEU A 621 -12.05 15.03 -17.07
N TRP A 622 -11.49 14.19 -16.19
CA TRP A 622 -11.37 12.76 -16.44
C TRP A 622 -12.72 12.04 -16.51
N LEU A 623 -13.79 12.58 -15.92
CA LEU A 623 -15.14 12.03 -16.07
C LEU A 623 -15.54 11.93 -17.55
N ALA A 624 -15.19 12.92 -18.38
CA ALA A 624 -15.47 12.87 -19.82
C ALA A 624 -14.71 11.73 -20.51
N ARG A 625 -13.48 11.44 -20.08
CA ARG A 625 -12.70 10.29 -20.56
C ARG A 625 -13.30 8.96 -20.14
N TRP A 626 -13.80 8.87 -18.91
CA TRP A 626 -14.50 7.69 -18.42
C TRP A 626 -15.79 7.48 -19.23
N TYR A 627 -16.59 8.52 -19.39
CA TYR A 627 -17.78 8.50 -20.23
C TYR A 627 -17.47 7.99 -21.64
N ARG A 628 -16.45 8.55 -22.32
CA ARG A 628 -16.00 8.09 -23.64
C ARG A 628 -15.61 6.61 -23.64
N SER A 629 -14.86 6.17 -22.62
CA SER A 629 -14.38 4.79 -22.45
C SER A 629 -15.50 3.76 -22.31
N TYR A 630 -16.51 4.06 -21.49
CA TYR A 630 -17.62 3.15 -21.16
C TYR A 630 -18.75 3.20 -22.19
N THR A 631 -19.00 4.37 -22.78
CA THR A 631 -20.16 4.56 -23.69
C THR A 631 -19.81 4.47 -25.16
N GLY A 632 -18.55 4.71 -25.53
CA GLY A 632 -18.17 4.85 -26.94
C GLY A 632 -18.80 6.07 -27.62
N ARG A 633 -19.31 7.05 -26.86
CA ARG A 633 -19.90 8.30 -27.39
C ARG A 633 -18.95 9.48 -27.27
N SER A 634 -18.91 10.35 -28.28
CA SER A 634 -17.99 11.49 -28.39
C SER A 634 -18.61 12.82 -27.94
N ASP A 635 -19.75 12.78 -27.25
CA ASP A 635 -20.54 13.99 -26.93
C ASP A 635 -19.75 15.01 -26.10
N TYR A 636 -18.68 14.61 -25.41
CA TYR A 636 -17.88 15.41 -24.49
C TYR A 636 -16.37 15.41 -24.82
N ASP A 637 -16.01 15.16 -26.08
CA ASP A 637 -14.60 15.16 -26.51
C ASP A 637 -13.95 16.56 -26.36
N ASP A 638 -14.73 17.64 -26.33
CA ASP A 638 -14.27 18.99 -26.00
C ASP A 638 -13.67 19.07 -24.58
N LEU A 639 -14.30 18.43 -23.59
CA LEU A 639 -13.79 18.34 -22.23
C LEU A 639 -12.51 17.50 -22.14
N ILE A 640 -12.44 16.42 -22.91
CA ILE A 640 -11.23 15.58 -23.00
C ILE A 640 -10.08 16.40 -23.61
N ALA A 641 -10.34 17.16 -24.67
CA ALA A 641 -9.35 18.02 -25.33
C ALA A 641 -8.86 19.15 -24.40
N ALA A 642 -9.75 19.72 -23.58
CA ALA A 642 -9.44 20.73 -22.58
C ALA A 642 -8.50 20.21 -21.48
N GLY A 643 -8.63 18.94 -21.09
CA GLY A 643 -7.76 18.31 -20.09
C GLY A 643 -6.31 18.08 -20.55
N GLY A 644 -6.06 18.03 -21.86
CA GLY A 644 -4.72 17.87 -22.44
C GLY A 644 -4.09 16.49 -22.20
N GLY A 645 -2.76 16.42 -22.40
CA GLY A 645 -1.95 15.22 -22.15
C GLY A 645 -2.45 13.97 -22.87
N TYR A 646 -2.47 12.83 -22.16
CA TYR A 646 -2.90 11.55 -22.72
C TYR A 646 -4.31 11.58 -23.31
N GLY A 647 -5.25 12.36 -22.73
CA GLY A 647 -6.61 12.48 -23.27
C GLY A 647 -6.64 13.08 -24.67
N ARG A 648 -5.88 14.16 -24.90
CA ARG A 648 -5.78 14.79 -26.22
C ARG A 648 -5.06 13.89 -27.24
N PHE A 649 -4.03 13.18 -26.79
CA PHE A 649 -3.38 12.15 -27.62
C PHE A 649 -4.39 11.06 -28.04
N GLN A 650 -5.24 10.56 -27.14
CA GLN A 650 -6.25 9.54 -27.49
C GLN A 650 -7.23 10.03 -28.58
N LEU A 651 -7.56 11.32 -28.61
CA LEU A 651 -8.44 11.90 -29.63
C LEU A 651 -7.74 12.10 -30.98
N THR A 652 -6.45 12.46 -30.96
CA THR A 652 -5.74 12.96 -32.15
C THR A 652 -4.77 11.96 -32.76
N GLY A 653 -4.24 11.03 -31.97
CA GLY A 653 -3.10 10.18 -32.34
C GLY A 653 -1.77 10.93 -32.43
N ASP A 654 -1.73 12.24 -32.14
CA ASP A 654 -0.52 13.06 -32.21
C ASP A 654 0.30 12.92 -30.91
N VAL A 655 1.42 12.22 -31.00
CA VAL A 655 2.34 11.96 -29.87
C VAL A 655 2.89 13.26 -29.28
N GLN A 656 2.96 14.36 -30.06
CA GLN A 656 3.41 15.67 -29.55
C GLN A 656 2.43 16.27 -28.54
N GLN A 657 1.15 15.89 -28.58
CA GLN A 657 0.13 16.35 -27.61
C GLN A 657 0.24 15.66 -26.25
N LEU A 658 1.06 14.59 -26.13
CA LEU A 658 1.23 13.85 -24.87
C LEU A 658 1.89 14.71 -23.78
N GLY A 659 2.75 15.67 -24.19
CA GLY A 659 3.49 16.52 -23.28
C GLY A 659 4.38 15.72 -22.32
N ARG A 660 4.41 16.12 -21.05
CA ARG A 660 5.24 15.50 -20.00
C ARG A 660 4.44 14.52 -19.12
N VAL A 661 3.73 13.58 -19.74
CA VAL A 661 2.74 12.70 -19.08
C VAL A 661 3.25 11.96 -17.82
N HIS A 662 4.54 11.59 -17.78
CA HIS A 662 5.14 10.85 -16.66
C HIS A 662 5.97 11.72 -15.71
N ALA A 663 6.13 13.02 -15.97
CA ALA A 663 7.09 13.85 -15.26
C ALA A 663 6.75 14.05 -13.76
N GLY A 664 5.47 14.20 -13.43
CA GLY A 664 5.01 14.31 -12.03
C GLY A 664 5.35 13.07 -11.21
N PRO A 665 4.87 11.88 -11.61
CA PRO A 665 5.23 10.63 -10.96
C PRO A 665 6.74 10.37 -10.88
N LEU A 666 7.50 10.60 -11.95
CA LEU A 666 8.95 10.43 -11.93
C LEU A 666 9.66 11.39 -10.97
N ALA A 667 9.17 12.64 -10.86
CA ALA A 667 9.74 13.61 -9.91
C ALA A 667 9.55 13.17 -8.45
N ALA A 668 8.55 12.36 -8.15
CA ALA A 668 8.37 11.74 -6.83
C ALA A 668 9.18 10.44 -6.69
N MET A 669 9.06 9.54 -7.66
CA MET A 669 9.63 8.18 -7.60
C MET A 669 11.16 8.14 -7.73
N ARG A 670 11.82 9.22 -8.16
CA ARG A 670 13.30 9.29 -8.28
C ARG A 670 14.03 9.50 -6.95
N PHE A 671 13.30 9.87 -5.90
CA PHE A 671 13.90 10.29 -4.64
C PHE A 671 13.31 9.55 -3.45
N ASN A 672 14.05 9.54 -2.35
CA ASN A 672 13.61 9.16 -1.02
C ASN A 672 13.00 7.74 -0.97
N LEU A 673 13.66 6.74 -1.56
CA LEU A 673 13.23 5.33 -1.48
C LEU A 673 12.83 4.89 -0.05
N PRO A 674 13.56 5.26 1.02
CA PRO A 674 13.14 4.91 2.38
C PRO A 674 11.72 5.36 2.73
N MET A 675 11.25 6.51 2.22
CA MET A 675 9.87 7.01 2.42
C MET A 675 8.80 6.26 1.63
N LEU A 676 9.20 5.29 0.80
CA LEU A 676 8.33 4.38 0.07
C LEU A 676 8.46 2.93 0.58
N THR A 677 9.44 2.67 1.46
CA THR A 677 9.79 1.35 1.98
C THR A 677 9.99 1.39 3.50
N THR A 678 11.23 1.40 3.98
CA THR A 678 11.62 1.17 5.38
C THR A 678 11.09 2.18 6.39
N GLU A 679 10.75 3.40 5.94
CA GLU A 679 10.26 4.46 6.83
C GLU A 679 8.74 4.54 6.91
N VAL A 680 8.00 3.86 6.02
CA VAL A 680 6.54 3.92 6.02
C VAL A 680 6.00 3.12 7.20
N ARG A 681 5.13 3.76 8.01
CA ARG A 681 4.54 3.14 9.21
C ARG A 681 3.06 2.75 9.01
N GLY A 682 2.26 3.61 8.38
CA GLY A 682 0.91 3.26 7.92
C GLY A 682 0.96 2.84 6.46
N THR A 683 0.59 1.60 6.15
CA THR A 683 0.67 1.04 4.79
C THR A 683 -0.37 1.63 3.84
N ASP A 684 -1.46 2.19 4.39
CA ASP A 684 -2.41 3.08 3.70
C ASP A 684 -1.75 4.40 3.22
N ARG A 685 -0.55 4.74 3.71
CA ARG A 685 0.22 5.94 3.34
C ARG A 685 1.36 5.68 2.37
N ILE A 686 1.48 4.49 1.79
CA ILE A 686 2.50 4.22 0.77
C ILE A 686 2.22 5.11 -0.46
N ASN A 687 3.00 6.19 -0.59
CA ASN A 687 2.80 7.21 -1.63
C ASN A 687 3.39 6.79 -2.98
N LEU A 688 3.03 5.59 -3.45
CA LEU A 688 3.38 5.07 -4.76
C LEU A 688 2.54 5.78 -5.84
N LEU A 689 3.17 6.28 -6.91
CA LEU A 689 2.48 7.03 -7.97
C LEU A 689 2.50 6.32 -9.34
N PRO A 690 1.81 5.17 -9.50
CA PRO A 690 1.80 4.41 -10.76
C PRO A 690 0.83 4.98 -11.81
N PHE A 691 -0.02 5.93 -11.41
CA PHE A 691 -1.23 6.35 -12.13
C PHE A 691 -1.04 6.76 -13.59
N SER A 692 0.11 7.35 -13.94
CA SER A 692 0.38 7.75 -15.33
C SER A 692 0.70 6.57 -16.25
N LEU A 693 0.87 5.34 -15.74
CA LEU A 693 1.10 4.13 -16.55
C LEU A 693 -0.21 3.58 -17.14
N VAL A 694 -1.26 3.47 -16.30
CA VAL A 694 -2.49 2.75 -16.65
C VAL A 694 -3.13 3.28 -17.91
N GLY A 695 -3.33 4.59 -18.04
CA GLY A 695 -3.92 5.18 -19.24
C GLY A 695 -3.11 4.85 -20.49
N PRO A 696 -1.90 5.41 -20.64
CA PRO A 696 -1.01 5.16 -21.78
C PRO A 696 -0.83 3.70 -22.16
N MET A 697 -0.58 2.81 -21.20
CA MET A 697 -0.29 1.41 -21.53
C MET A 697 -1.53 0.59 -21.87
N SER A 698 -2.73 0.98 -21.42
CA SER A 698 -3.93 0.12 -21.53
C SER A 698 -5.06 0.67 -22.40
N GLY A 699 -5.10 2.00 -22.64
CA GLY A 699 -6.23 2.64 -23.32
C GLY A 699 -7.45 2.89 -22.42
N GLY A 700 -7.38 2.55 -21.13
CA GLY A 700 -8.46 2.77 -20.18
C GLY A 700 -8.26 3.99 -19.26
N PRO A 701 -9.28 4.36 -18.49
CA PRO A 701 -9.16 5.33 -17.43
C PRO A 701 -8.27 4.83 -16.28
N VAL A 702 -7.66 5.76 -15.56
CA VAL A 702 -6.97 5.47 -14.30
C VAL A 702 -8.03 5.42 -13.22
N ALA A 703 -8.44 4.22 -12.80
CA ALA A 703 -9.41 4.08 -11.73
C ALA A 703 -8.99 2.93 -10.81
N ILE A 704 -8.60 3.30 -9.59
CA ILE A 704 -7.90 2.42 -8.65
C ILE A 704 -8.85 1.44 -7.93
N THR A 705 -10.16 1.65 -8.08
CA THR A 705 -11.22 1.02 -7.29
C THR A 705 -12.39 0.54 -8.16
N GLN A 706 -12.16 0.31 -9.45
CA GLN A 706 -13.20 0.05 -10.43
C GLN A 706 -12.90 -1.18 -11.28
N ALA A 707 -13.96 -1.76 -11.87
CA ALA A 707 -13.80 -2.82 -12.84
C ALA A 707 -12.96 -2.34 -14.05
N PRO A 708 -12.09 -3.19 -14.62
CA PRO A 708 -11.28 -2.83 -15.77
C PRO A 708 -12.10 -2.37 -16.98
N SER A 709 -11.76 -1.20 -17.49
CA SER A 709 -12.22 -0.69 -18.80
C SER A 709 -11.07 -0.41 -19.78
N PHE A 710 -9.96 -1.13 -19.57
CA PHE A 710 -8.81 -1.17 -20.47
C PHE A 710 -9.18 -1.75 -21.83
N ALA A 711 -8.43 -1.39 -22.86
CA ALA A 711 -8.49 -2.06 -24.16
C ALA A 711 -7.54 -3.26 -24.19
N VAL A 712 -6.33 -3.09 -23.67
CA VAL A 712 -5.26 -4.08 -23.71
C VAL A 712 -4.41 -4.14 -22.45
N THR A 713 -3.81 -5.31 -22.23
CA THR A 713 -2.66 -5.52 -21.35
C THR A 713 -1.57 -6.27 -22.12
N TRP A 714 -0.35 -6.26 -21.60
CA TRP A 714 0.83 -6.81 -22.26
C TRP A 714 1.41 -7.95 -21.44
N ARG A 715 1.87 -9.01 -22.08
CA ARG A 715 2.54 -10.15 -21.45
C ARG A 715 3.80 -10.48 -22.24
N LYS A 716 4.71 -11.22 -21.61
CA LYS A 716 6.01 -11.58 -22.20
C LYS A 716 6.79 -10.34 -22.66
N VAL A 717 6.70 -9.26 -21.87
CA VAL A 717 7.38 -7.99 -22.13
C VAL A 717 8.54 -7.79 -21.17
N SER A 718 9.55 -7.09 -21.65
CA SER A 718 10.73 -6.72 -20.90
C SER A 718 10.48 -5.54 -19.95
N PRO A 719 11.35 -5.30 -18.94
CA PRO A 719 11.28 -4.10 -18.11
C PRO A 719 11.42 -2.77 -18.88
N ASP A 720 11.97 -2.81 -20.10
CA ASP A 720 12.16 -1.63 -20.95
C ASP A 720 11.09 -1.47 -22.05
N PHE A 721 10.13 -2.40 -22.16
CA PHE A 721 8.96 -2.26 -23.02
C PHE A 721 8.11 -1.05 -22.63
N SER A 722 7.60 -0.32 -23.62
CA SER A 722 6.69 0.80 -23.43
C SER A 722 5.57 0.76 -24.45
N ALA A 723 4.38 1.20 -24.04
CA ALA A 723 3.19 1.26 -24.85
C ALA A 723 2.42 2.56 -24.65
N LEU A 724 1.87 3.07 -25.73
CA LEU A 724 1.01 4.24 -25.79
C LEU A 724 -0.20 3.92 -26.68
N VAL A 725 -1.30 3.57 -26.03
CA VAL A 725 -2.57 3.19 -26.66
C VAL A 725 -3.36 4.43 -27.05
N GLY A 726 -3.65 4.60 -28.34
CA GLY A 726 -4.41 5.71 -28.89
C GLY A 726 -5.89 5.37 -29.07
N ALA A 727 -6.40 5.60 -30.29
CA ALA A 727 -7.78 5.32 -30.66
C ALA A 727 -8.11 3.82 -30.50
N ARG A 728 -9.29 3.56 -29.92
CA ARG A 728 -9.80 2.20 -29.68
C ARG A 728 -11.30 2.16 -29.60
N ASP A 729 -11.86 1.03 -30.01
CA ASP A 729 -13.26 0.66 -29.83
C ASP A 729 -13.38 -0.87 -29.71
N GLN A 730 -14.59 -1.40 -29.89
CA GLN A 730 -14.86 -2.84 -29.77
C GLN A 730 -14.39 -3.67 -31.00
N ARG A 731 -13.83 -3.04 -32.03
CA ARG A 731 -13.43 -3.66 -33.30
C ARG A 731 -12.04 -3.26 -33.77
N SER A 732 -11.42 -2.28 -33.12
CA SER A 732 -10.13 -1.73 -33.53
C SER A 732 -9.34 -1.15 -32.36
N LEU A 733 -8.02 -1.13 -32.54
CA LEU A 733 -7.06 -0.55 -31.61
C LEU A 733 -5.84 -0.04 -32.39
N VAL A 734 -5.36 1.14 -32.01
CA VAL A 734 -4.04 1.64 -32.44
C VAL A 734 -3.16 1.87 -31.21
N ALA A 735 -1.92 1.41 -31.25
CA ALA A 735 -0.95 1.65 -30.20
C ALA A 735 0.45 1.88 -30.77
N TRP A 736 1.22 2.71 -30.08
CA TRP A 736 2.66 2.89 -30.32
C TRP A 736 3.41 2.10 -29.27
N VAL A 737 4.43 1.36 -29.69
CA VAL A 737 5.18 0.46 -28.83
C VAL A 737 6.67 0.60 -29.11
N TYR A 738 7.48 0.47 -28.06
CA TYR A 738 8.92 0.62 -28.11
C TYR A 738 9.58 -0.31 -27.09
N THR A 739 10.75 -0.84 -27.43
CA THR A 739 11.61 -1.57 -26.51
C THR A 739 13.07 -1.29 -26.86
N GLY A 740 13.96 -1.27 -25.87
CA GLY A 740 15.41 -1.22 -26.08
C GLY A 740 16.02 -2.57 -26.42
N ARG A 741 15.29 -3.67 -26.24
CA ARG A 741 15.75 -5.04 -26.52
C ARG A 741 15.52 -5.45 -27.96
N ASP A 742 16.47 -6.22 -28.48
CA ASP A 742 16.37 -6.78 -29.82
C ASP A 742 15.46 -8.03 -29.83
N LYS A 743 14.58 -8.11 -30.84
CA LYS A 743 13.73 -9.28 -31.14
C LYS A 743 12.77 -9.70 -30.02
N GLU A 744 12.21 -8.73 -29.31
CA GLU A 744 11.18 -9.01 -28.31
C GLU A 744 9.91 -9.55 -28.98
N GLN A 745 9.18 -10.46 -28.30
CA GLN A 745 7.91 -11.01 -28.77
C GLN A 745 6.79 -10.74 -27.77
N PRO A 746 6.29 -9.49 -27.68
CA PRO A 746 5.17 -9.18 -26.80
C PRO A 746 3.93 -10.00 -27.16
N PHE A 747 3.17 -10.38 -26.14
CA PHE A 747 1.83 -10.94 -26.27
C PHE A 747 0.81 -9.91 -25.79
N VAL A 748 0.01 -9.37 -26.70
CA VAL A 748 -1.04 -8.40 -26.36
C VAL A 748 -2.34 -9.14 -26.05
N GLN A 749 -2.93 -8.86 -24.89
CA GLN A 749 -4.20 -9.42 -24.43
C GLN A 749 -5.32 -8.38 -24.58
N PHE A 750 -6.47 -8.79 -25.10
CA PHE A 750 -7.59 -7.89 -25.40
C PHE A 750 -8.72 -8.00 -24.38
N TRP A 751 -9.23 -6.86 -23.94
CA TRP A 751 -10.26 -6.79 -22.89
C TRP A 751 -11.66 -6.43 -23.41
N GLN A 752 -11.74 -5.77 -24.56
CA GLN A 752 -12.98 -5.14 -25.06
C GLN A 752 -13.30 -5.45 -26.53
N LEU A 753 -12.42 -6.17 -27.24
CA LEU A 753 -12.71 -6.56 -28.61
C LEU A 753 -13.90 -7.54 -28.63
N GLN A 754 -14.79 -7.37 -29.60
CA GLN A 754 -15.87 -8.32 -29.85
C GLN A 754 -15.31 -9.62 -30.45
N PRO A 755 -16.01 -10.76 -30.30
CA PRO A 755 -15.64 -11.99 -31.00
C PRO A 755 -15.52 -11.78 -32.51
N GLY A 756 -14.43 -12.27 -33.10
CA GLY A 756 -14.18 -12.13 -34.54
C GLY A 756 -12.78 -12.54 -34.95
N ARG A 757 -12.54 -12.53 -36.27
CA ARG A 757 -11.21 -12.61 -36.85
C ARG A 757 -10.64 -11.22 -37.04
N TYR A 758 -9.41 -11.04 -36.59
CA TYR A 758 -8.71 -9.77 -36.59
C TYR A 758 -7.41 -9.86 -37.38
N ARG A 759 -6.95 -8.68 -37.79
CA ARG A 759 -5.64 -8.47 -38.38
C ARG A 759 -4.85 -7.48 -37.53
N LEU A 760 -3.67 -7.89 -37.08
CA LEU A 760 -2.65 -7.01 -36.50
C LEU A 760 -1.64 -6.64 -37.59
N GLU A 761 -1.48 -5.36 -37.84
CA GLU A 761 -0.45 -4.79 -38.72
C GLU A 761 0.55 -3.99 -37.91
N ARG A 762 1.84 -4.18 -38.16
CA ARG A 762 2.92 -3.41 -37.52
C ARG A 762 3.64 -2.56 -38.54
N LYS A 763 3.86 -1.30 -38.20
CA LYS A 763 4.64 -0.31 -38.94
C LYS A 763 5.81 0.18 -38.08
N GLU A 764 6.86 0.74 -38.70
CA GLU A 764 8.12 1.13 -38.05
C GLU A 764 8.46 2.59 -38.37
N ASP A 765 9.02 3.32 -37.41
CA ASP A 765 9.71 4.60 -37.61
C ASP A 765 11.20 4.29 -37.78
N ARG A 766 11.67 4.21 -39.03
CA ARG A 766 13.03 3.75 -39.35
C ARG A 766 14.06 4.87 -39.42
N ASP A 767 13.63 6.09 -39.65
CA ASP A 767 14.52 7.26 -39.67
C ASP A 767 14.61 7.94 -38.29
N GLY A 768 13.74 7.56 -37.35
CA GLY A 768 13.76 8.00 -35.96
C GLY A 768 13.23 9.42 -35.80
N ASP A 769 12.37 9.88 -36.71
CA ASP A 769 11.80 11.24 -36.69
C ASP A 769 10.59 11.39 -35.75
N GLY A 770 10.13 10.29 -35.15
CA GLY A 770 8.98 10.23 -34.25
C GLY A 770 7.65 9.94 -34.97
N THR A 771 7.66 9.81 -36.29
CA THR A 771 6.53 9.47 -37.15
C THR A 771 6.76 8.09 -37.74
N VAL A 772 5.74 7.24 -37.64
CA VAL A 772 5.85 5.87 -38.15
C VAL A 772 5.63 5.83 -39.66
N ASP A 773 6.52 5.18 -40.41
CA ASP A 773 6.43 5.02 -41.85
C ASP A 773 5.10 4.37 -42.25
N ASP A 774 4.50 4.80 -43.36
CA ASP A 774 3.29 4.18 -43.90
C ASP A 774 3.57 2.86 -44.65
N VAL A 775 4.39 1.98 -44.05
CA VAL A 775 4.79 0.69 -44.61
C VAL A 775 4.53 -0.42 -43.59
N VAL A 776 3.65 -1.36 -43.95
CA VAL A 776 3.38 -2.54 -43.11
C VAL A 776 4.55 -3.51 -43.20
N ARG A 777 5.14 -3.84 -42.05
CA ARG A 777 6.30 -4.73 -41.89
C ARG A 777 5.94 -6.11 -41.39
N GLN A 778 4.81 -6.24 -40.71
CA GLN A 778 4.28 -7.52 -40.24
C GLN A 778 2.76 -7.49 -40.31
N THR A 779 2.18 -8.63 -40.66
CA THR A 779 0.74 -8.88 -40.58
C THR A 779 0.52 -10.21 -39.86
N VAL A 780 -0.34 -10.21 -38.84
CA VAL A 780 -0.74 -11.42 -38.12
C VAL A 780 -2.27 -11.49 -38.13
N LEU A 781 -2.81 -12.61 -38.64
CA LEU A 781 -4.23 -12.91 -38.54
C LEU A 781 -4.47 -13.75 -37.29
N PHE A 782 -5.53 -13.45 -36.55
CA PHE A 782 -5.88 -14.19 -35.34
C PHE A 782 -7.39 -14.17 -35.09
N ASP A 783 -7.88 -15.21 -34.43
CA ASP A 783 -9.26 -15.29 -33.96
C ASP A 783 -9.30 -14.85 -32.50
N HIS A 784 -10.23 -13.96 -32.15
CA HIS A 784 -10.52 -13.54 -30.79
C HIS A 784 -11.93 -14.00 -30.42
N ARG A 785 -12.07 -14.75 -29.32
CA ARG A 785 -13.35 -15.36 -28.90
C ARG A 785 -13.75 -14.98 -27.48
N GLU A 786 -12.77 -14.80 -26.60
CA GLU A 786 -12.94 -14.55 -25.18
C GLU A 786 -12.02 -13.43 -24.71
N ARG A 787 -12.41 -12.78 -23.61
CA ARG A 787 -11.60 -11.76 -22.93
C ARG A 787 -10.23 -12.34 -22.56
N MET A 788 -9.18 -11.52 -22.60
CA MET A 788 -7.77 -11.91 -22.39
C MET A 788 -7.15 -12.78 -23.48
N GLY A 789 -7.95 -13.30 -24.42
CA GLY A 789 -7.44 -13.86 -25.67
C GLY A 789 -6.59 -12.83 -26.41
N GLY A 790 -5.45 -13.27 -26.93
CA GLY A 790 -4.40 -12.37 -27.40
C GLY A 790 -3.63 -12.88 -28.59
N VAL A 791 -2.66 -12.08 -29.05
CA VAL A 791 -1.81 -12.41 -30.18
C VAL A 791 -0.37 -11.98 -29.91
N ALA A 792 0.59 -12.80 -30.33
CA ALA A 792 2.01 -12.46 -30.31
C ALA A 792 2.40 -11.73 -31.60
N PHE A 793 3.33 -10.80 -31.50
CA PHE A 793 3.94 -10.14 -32.64
C PHE A 793 5.42 -9.86 -32.35
N THR A 794 6.18 -9.43 -33.35
CA THR A 794 7.63 -9.23 -33.20
C THR A 794 7.96 -7.75 -33.15
N LEU A 795 8.78 -7.35 -32.18
CA LEU A 795 9.32 -6.01 -32.09
C LEU A 795 10.82 -5.96 -32.42
N PRO A 796 11.25 -5.08 -33.36
CA PRO A 796 12.65 -4.70 -33.47
C PRO A 796 13.07 -3.89 -32.24
N GLY A 797 14.34 -4.01 -31.86
CA GLY A 797 14.91 -3.19 -30.80
C GLY A 797 15.15 -1.76 -31.26
N ARG A 798 15.02 -0.81 -30.34
CA ARG A 798 15.39 0.61 -30.52
C ARG A 798 14.69 1.29 -31.69
N THR A 799 13.52 0.80 -32.08
CA THR A 799 12.73 1.30 -33.20
C THR A 799 11.30 1.52 -32.72
N LEU A 800 10.79 2.74 -32.83
CA LEU A 800 9.38 3.01 -32.52
C LEU A 800 8.50 2.29 -33.53
N CYS A 801 7.49 1.58 -33.05
CA CYS A 801 6.54 0.88 -33.91
C CYS A 801 5.11 1.35 -33.62
N GLN A 802 4.26 1.35 -34.65
CA GLN A 802 2.81 1.43 -34.47
C GLN A 802 2.22 0.05 -34.78
N ILE A 803 1.35 -0.43 -33.91
CA ILE A 803 0.46 -1.56 -34.19
C ILE A 803 -0.96 -1.05 -34.45
N ARG A 804 -1.61 -1.66 -35.44
CA ARG A 804 -3.02 -1.45 -35.77
C ARG A 804 -3.72 -2.78 -35.79
N ILE A 805 -4.76 -2.92 -34.98
CA ILE A 805 -5.63 -4.10 -34.94
C ILE A 805 -6.98 -3.70 -35.50
N THR A 806 -7.49 -4.49 -36.44
CA THR A 806 -8.78 -4.25 -37.10
C THR A 806 -9.55 -5.55 -37.25
N GLN A 807 -10.85 -5.52 -36.95
CA GLN A 807 -11.73 -6.65 -37.19
C GLN A 807 -11.93 -6.84 -38.70
N HIS A 808 -11.66 -8.05 -39.17
CA HIS A 808 -11.83 -8.46 -40.56
C HIS A 808 -13.14 -9.26 -40.75
N GLU A 809 -13.50 -10.05 -39.76
CA GLU A 809 -14.70 -10.90 -39.76
C GLU A 809 -15.33 -10.86 -38.37
N THR A 810 -16.64 -10.68 -38.27
CA THR A 810 -17.37 -10.73 -37.00
C THR A 810 -17.84 -12.16 -36.75
N PHE A 811 -17.62 -12.69 -35.55
CA PHE A 811 -18.19 -13.97 -35.14
C PHE A 811 -19.55 -13.77 -34.49
N ALA A 812 -20.31 -14.86 -34.34
CA ALA A 812 -21.57 -14.82 -33.61
C ALA A 812 -21.35 -14.31 -32.18
N ALA A 813 -22.28 -13.47 -31.71
CA ALA A 813 -22.23 -12.99 -30.33
C ALA A 813 -22.43 -14.16 -29.38
N ALA A 814 -21.59 -14.23 -28.34
CA ALA A 814 -21.78 -15.20 -27.27
C ALA A 814 -23.05 -14.85 -26.45
N PRO A 815 -23.73 -15.85 -25.86
CA PRO A 815 -24.82 -15.59 -24.93
C PRO A 815 -24.43 -14.61 -23.82
N GLN A 816 -25.37 -13.82 -23.33
CA GLN A 816 -25.10 -12.84 -22.27
C GLN A 816 -24.73 -13.50 -20.94
N LEU A 817 -25.42 -14.60 -20.59
CA LEU A 817 -25.13 -15.43 -19.43
C LEU A 817 -24.41 -16.68 -19.94
N ARG A 818 -23.29 -17.01 -19.31
CA ARG A 818 -22.42 -18.11 -19.73
C ARG A 818 -21.95 -18.90 -18.51
N PRO A 819 -21.73 -20.21 -18.65
CA PRO A 819 -21.03 -20.98 -17.64
C PRO A 819 -19.55 -20.56 -17.58
N ASP A 820 -18.86 -20.99 -16.54
CA ASP A 820 -17.42 -20.80 -16.42
C ASP A 820 -16.85 -21.83 -15.45
N LEU A 821 -16.38 -22.96 -15.99
CA LEU A 821 -15.67 -23.95 -15.20
C LEU A 821 -14.32 -23.40 -14.79
N ALA A 822 -13.92 -23.64 -13.55
CA ALA A 822 -12.65 -23.14 -13.07
C ALA A 822 -11.96 -24.14 -12.13
N ILE A 823 -10.64 -24.17 -12.20
CA ILE A 823 -9.75 -24.83 -11.25
C ILE A 823 -8.76 -23.78 -10.74
N GLY A 824 -8.90 -23.41 -9.49
CA GLY A 824 -8.09 -22.42 -8.79
C GLY A 824 -6.73 -22.92 -8.32
N GLY A 825 -6.10 -22.08 -7.51
CA GLY A 825 -4.74 -22.22 -6.99
C GLY A 825 -4.48 -23.57 -6.33
N ASP A 826 -5.29 -23.80 -5.30
CA ASP A 826 -5.20 -24.88 -4.31
C ASP A 826 -6.22 -26.00 -4.55
N ASP A 827 -6.97 -25.90 -5.65
CA ASP A 827 -8.02 -26.86 -5.97
C ASP A 827 -7.47 -28.23 -6.38
N LEU A 828 -6.22 -28.31 -6.84
CA LEU A 828 -5.54 -29.56 -7.20
C LEU A 828 -4.45 -29.87 -6.18
N HIS A 829 -4.62 -30.94 -5.40
CA HIS A 829 -3.65 -31.34 -4.39
C HIS A 829 -3.39 -32.86 -4.40
N LEU A 830 -2.14 -33.22 -4.10
CA LEU A 830 -1.72 -34.60 -3.95
C LEU A 830 -2.11 -35.08 -2.55
N LEU A 831 -2.78 -36.22 -2.47
CA LEU A 831 -3.07 -36.89 -1.20
C LEU A 831 -2.03 -37.98 -0.91
N GLN A 832 -1.44 -38.55 -1.96
CA GLN A 832 -0.43 -39.60 -1.86
C GLN A 832 0.43 -39.66 -3.13
N ILE A 833 1.74 -39.81 -2.97
CA ILE A 833 2.67 -40.01 -4.09
C ILE A 833 2.74 -41.50 -4.47
N PRO A 834 2.74 -41.82 -5.77
CA PRO A 834 2.92 -43.21 -6.23
C PRO A 834 4.27 -43.78 -5.78
N GLY A 835 4.29 -45.08 -5.47
CA GLY A 835 5.50 -45.83 -5.09
C GLY A 835 5.43 -47.28 -5.56
N GLU A 836 6.44 -48.09 -5.23
CA GLU A 836 6.45 -49.51 -5.62
C GLU A 836 5.18 -50.24 -5.15
N GLY A 837 4.35 -50.66 -6.10
CA GLY A 837 3.08 -51.35 -5.83
C GLY A 837 1.99 -50.47 -5.18
N ARG A 838 2.22 -49.17 -5.01
CA ARG A 838 1.29 -48.25 -4.34
C ARG A 838 0.85 -47.13 -5.30
N PRO A 839 -0.44 -47.01 -5.62
CA PRO A 839 -0.92 -45.93 -6.50
C PRO A 839 -0.77 -44.56 -5.83
N GLY A 840 -0.59 -43.52 -6.64
CA GLY A 840 -0.79 -42.14 -6.21
C GLY A 840 -2.27 -41.86 -5.97
N LYS A 841 -2.57 -40.86 -5.14
CA LYS A 841 -3.92 -40.36 -4.89
C LYS A 841 -3.89 -38.84 -4.95
N ALA A 842 -4.87 -38.24 -5.61
CA ALA A 842 -5.04 -36.79 -5.71
C ALA A 842 -6.52 -36.44 -5.71
N ALA A 843 -6.81 -35.19 -5.38
CA ALA A 843 -8.14 -34.63 -5.49
C ALA A 843 -8.09 -33.32 -6.28
N VAL A 844 -9.15 -33.06 -7.02
CA VAL A 844 -9.34 -31.80 -7.73
C VAL A 844 -10.75 -31.27 -7.52
N THR A 845 -10.86 -30.01 -7.14
CA THR A 845 -12.13 -29.29 -7.06
C THR A 845 -12.35 -28.50 -8.35
N VAL A 846 -13.55 -28.65 -8.93
CA VAL A 846 -13.99 -27.94 -10.12
C VAL A 846 -15.17 -27.05 -9.74
N HIS A 847 -15.08 -25.78 -10.07
CA HIS A 847 -16.09 -24.77 -9.78
C HIS A 847 -16.91 -24.42 -11.03
N ASN A 848 -18.12 -23.90 -10.85
CA ASN A 848 -18.81 -23.09 -11.86
C ASN A 848 -18.97 -21.66 -11.32
N ILE A 849 -18.12 -20.75 -11.76
CA ILE A 849 -18.10 -19.34 -11.36
C ILE A 849 -18.85 -18.42 -12.35
N GLY A 850 -19.52 -19.03 -13.33
CA GLY A 850 -20.31 -18.35 -14.34
C GLY A 850 -21.69 -17.92 -13.86
N ALA A 851 -22.51 -17.48 -14.81
CA ALA A 851 -23.91 -17.11 -14.57
C ALA A 851 -24.92 -18.04 -15.28
N ALA A 852 -24.44 -19.12 -15.91
CA ALA A 852 -25.26 -20.18 -16.48
C ALA A 852 -24.75 -21.57 -16.03
N ALA A 853 -25.64 -22.55 -16.05
CA ALA A 853 -25.30 -23.91 -15.65
C ALA A 853 -24.49 -24.61 -16.75
N VAL A 854 -23.63 -25.54 -16.33
CA VAL A 854 -22.99 -26.53 -17.19
C VAL A 854 -23.81 -27.80 -17.14
N HIS A 855 -24.14 -28.38 -18.30
CA HIS A 855 -24.98 -29.59 -18.34
C HIS A 855 -24.16 -30.89 -18.35
N ASP A 856 -23.01 -30.90 -19.02
CA ASP A 856 -22.19 -32.11 -19.26
C ASP A 856 -20.69 -31.85 -19.10
N ALA A 857 -20.24 -31.46 -17.90
CA ALA A 857 -18.83 -31.19 -17.67
C ALA A 857 -17.98 -32.47 -17.76
N ARG A 858 -16.82 -32.38 -18.39
CA ARG A 858 -15.84 -33.47 -18.50
C ARG A 858 -14.54 -33.06 -17.85
N ILE A 859 -13.88 -34.04 -17.23
CA ILE A 859 -12.55 -33.91 -16.67
C ILE A 859 -11.59 -34.89 -17.33
N THR A 860 -10.41 -34.39 -17.67
CA THR A 860 -9.28 -35.17 -18.18
C THR A 860 -8.07 -34.90 -17.32
N VAL A 861 -7.43 -35.96 -16.83
CA VAL A 861 -6.18 -35.90 -16.08
C VAL A 861 -5.09 -36.59 -16.89
N LEU A 862 -3.98 -35.89 -17.08
CA LEU A 862 -2.79 -36.38 -17.76
C LEU A 862 -1.63 -36.40 -16.77
N GLU A 863 -0.87 -37.50 -16.75
CA GLU A 863 0.47 -37.51 -16.19
C GLU A 863 1.46 -37.13 -17.29
N ARG A 864 2.38 -36.20 -16.99
CA ARG A 864 3.40 -35.76 -17.95
C ARG A 864 4.80 -35.93 -17.37
N SER A 865 5.69 -36.54 -18.14
CA SER A 865 7.11 -36.59 -17.84
C SER A 865 7.75 -35.22 -18.03
N LEU A 866 8.39 -34.69 -16.99
CA LEU A 866 9.11 -33.41 -17.06
C LEU A 866 10.41 -33.51 -17.87
N GLU A 867 10.97 -34.73 -17.98
CA GLU A 867 12.21 -34.99 -18.72
C GLU A 867 11.96 -35.13 -20.22
N THR A 868 10.94 -35.88 -20.61
CA THR A 868 10.69 -36.24 -22.02
C THR A 868 9.57 -35.44 -22.66
N GLY A 869 8.70 -34.81 -21.85
CA GLY A 869 7.47 -34.17 -22.30
C GLY A 869 6.36 -35.15 -22.72
N ALA A 870 6.60 -36.47 -22.64
CA ALA A 870 5.59 -37.47 -22.93
C ALA A 870 4.43 -37.39 -21.92
N ALA A 871 3.20 -37.63 -22.39
CA ALA A 871 2.00 -37.58 -21.57
C ALA A 871 1.19 -38.88 -21.67
N HIS A 872 0.57 -39.28 -20.56
CA HIS A 872 -0.29 -40.45 -20.44
C HIS A 872 -1.61 -40.07 -19.75
N THR A 873 -2.74 -40.49 -20.32
CA THR A 873 -4.05 -40.23 -19.72
C THR A 873 -4.26 -41.08 -18.48
N VAL A 874 -4.40 -40.41 -17.34
CA VAL A 874 -4.69 -41.01 -16.03
C VAL A 874 -6.18 -41.24 -15.84
N LEU A 875 -6.98 -40.24 -16.20
CA LEU A 875 -8.43 -40.24 -16.01
C LEU A 875 -9.08 -39.47 -17.14
N GLU A 876 -10.17 -40.00 -17.66
CA GLU A 876 -11.13 -39.25 -18.47
C GLU A 876 -12.52 -39.63 -17.96
N ARG A 877 -13.29 -38.64 -17.52
CA ARG A 877 -14.58 -38.87 -16.87
C ARG A 877 -15.55 -37.74 -17.14
N ASN A 878 -16.81 -38.10 -17.37
CA ASN A 878 -17.91 -37.16 -17.32
C ASN A 878 -18.29 -36.93 -15.85
N ILE A 879 -18.20 -35.67 -15.41
CA ILE A 879 -18.54 -35.26 -14.04
C ILE A 879 -19.94 -34.67 -13.95
N GLY A 880 -20.77 -34.75 -14.98
CA GLY A 880 -22.16 -34.31 -15.01
C GLY A 880 -22.33 -32.79 -14.97
N GLY A 881 -23.56 -32.33 -14.75
CA GLY A 881 -23.85 -30.90 -14.71
C GLY A 881 -23.45 -30.21 -13.41
N LEU A 882 -23.00 -28.95 -13.51
CA LEU A 882 -22.75 -28.04 -12.40
C LEU A 882 -23.69 -26.82 -12.53
N PRO A 883 -24.56 -26.55 -11.55
CA PRO A 883 -25.47 -25.40 -11.62
C PRO A 883 -24.73 -24.07 -11.58
N ALA A 884 -25.39 -22.99 -12.02
CA ALA A 884 -24.89 -21.64 -11.77
C ALA A 884 -25.11 -21.25 -10.30
N PRO A 885 -24.24 -20.43 -9.69
CA PRO A 885 -24.34 -19.92 -8.32
C PRO A 885 -25.44 -18.85 -8.16
N GLN A 886 -26.68 -19.15 -8.53
CA GLN A 886 -27.79 -18.18 -8.60
C GLN A 886 -28.11 -17.52 -7.24
N ASP A 887 -27.84 -18.23 -6.14
CA ASP A 887 -28.04 -17.79 -4.77
C ASP A 887 -26.79 -17.12 -4.16
N LEU A 888 -25.77 -16.85 -4.99
CA LEU A 888 -24.46 -16.31 -4.59
C LEU A 888 -23.67 -17.23 -3.65
N THR A 889 -23.92 -18.54 -3.73
CA THR A 889 -23.15 -19.57 -3.03
C THR A 889 -22.33 -20.35 -4.04
N SER A 890 -21.06 -20.63 -3.71
CA SER A 890 -20.15 -21.44 -4.53
C SER A 890 -20.82 -22.73 -5.01
N GLN A 891 -20.60 -23.08 -6.29
CA GLN A 891 -21.06 -24.32 -6.90
C GLN A 891 -19.84 -25.10 -7.37
N GLN A 892 -19.49 -26.15 -6.62
CA GLN A 892 -18.26 -26.89 -6.84
C GLN A 892 -18.46 -28.41 -6.77
N ARG A 893 -17.51 -29.15 -7.32
CA ARG A 893 -17.45 -30.61 -7.27
C ARG A 893 -16.01 -31.08 -7.12
N THR A 894 -15.75 -31.86 -6.07
CA THR A 894 -14.44 -32.48 -5.85
C THR A 894 -14.42 -33.89 -6.42
N ILE A 895 -13.38 -34.20 -7.20
CA ILE A 895 -13.12 -35.51 -7.77
C ILE A 895 -11.81 -36.05 -7.20
N GLU A 896 -11.91 -37.16 -6.46
CA GLU A 896 -10.74 -37.95 -6.08
C GLU A 896 -10.42 -39.01 -7.15
N PHE A 897 -9.14 -39.21 -7.41
CA PHE A 897 -8.67 -40.25 -8.31
C PHE A 897 -7.35 -40.87 -7.85
N GLN A 898 -7.09 -42.08 -8.33
CA GLN A 898 -5.86 -42.82 -8.11
C GLN A 898 -5.18 -43.12 -9.44
N TRP A 899 -3.86 -43.19 -9.45
CA TRP A 899 -3.11 -43.54 -10.65
C TRP A 899 -1.82 -44.28 -10.32
N SER A 900 -1.34 -45.06 -11.29
CA SER A 900 -0.02 -45.68 -11.24
C SER A 900 0.87 -44.97 -12.26
N SER A 901 1.98 -44.39 -11.80
CA SER A 901 2.88 -43.65 -12.67
C SER A 901 3.40 -44.54 -13.81
N GLN A 902 3.36 -44.01 -15.04
CA GLN A 902 3.86 -44.68 -16.25
C GLN A 902 5.27 -44.24 -16.62
N PHE A 903 5.80 -43.20 -15.95
CA PHE A 903 7.12 -42.65 -16.25
C PHE A 903 8.08 -42.88 -15.09
N SER A 904 9.30 -43.29 -15.42
CA SER A 904 10.43 -43.18 -14.50
C SER A 904 10.90 -41.72 -14.46
N GLY A 905 11.13 -41.18 -13.27
CA GLY A 905 11.66 -39.82 -13.09
C GLY A 905 10.59 -38.81 -12.64
N ALA A 906 10.90 -37.52 -12.81
CA ALA A 906 10.04 -36.44 -12.34
C ALA A 906 8.80 -36.27 -13.27
N VAL A 907 7.61 -36.21 -12.67
CA VAL A 907 6.34 -36.07 -13.38
C VAL A 907 5.48 -34.96 -12.79
N GLU A 908 4.52 -34.48 -13.57
CA GLU A 908 3.44 -33.60 -13.14
C GLU A 908 2.08 -34.19 -13.51
N LEU A 909 1.05 -33.85 -12.74
CA LEU A 909 -0.34 -34.08 -13.11
C LEU A 909 -0.93 -32.80 -13.69
N GLN A 910 -1.51 -32.89 -14.88
CA GLN A 910 -2.28 -31.84 -15.51
C GLN A 910 -3.76 -32.23 -15.54
N VAL A 911 -4.61 -31.42 -14.93
CA VAL A 911 -6.06 -31.56 -14.95
C VAL A 911 -6.65 -30.54 -15.91
N ARG A 912 -7.60 -30.99 -16.73
CA ARG A 912 -8.39 -30.18 -17.66
C ARG A 912 -9.87 -30.41 -17.45
N VAL A 913 -10.66 -29.34 -17.53
CA VAL A 913 -12.11 -29.42 -17.61
C VAL A 913 -12.66 -28.80 -18.89
N ASP A 914 -13.81 -29.30 -19.33
CA ASP A 914 -14.49 -28.85 -20.55
C ASP A 914 -16.00 -28.88 -20.32
N ALA A 915 -16.69 -27.78 -20.65
CA ALA A 915 -18.15 -27.66 -20.56
C ALA A 915 -18.90 -28.28 -21.76
N GLY A 916 -18.18 -28.73 -22.79
CA GLY A 916 -18.72 -29.20 -24.06
C GLY A 916 -18.73 -28.11 -25.14
N VAL A 917 -18.74 -28.55 -26.41
CA VAL A 917 -18.61 -27.65 -27.59
C VAL A 917 -19.79 -26.67 -27.73
N GLU A 918 -20.96 -27.01 -27.19
CA GLU A 918 -22.17 -26.16 -27.28
C GLU A 918 -22.21 -25.07 -26.20
N GLU A 919 -21.41 -25.18 -25.14
CA GLU A 919 -21.42 -24.28 -23.99
C GLU A 919 -20.23 -23.31 -24.04
N LEU A 920 -20.46 -22.11 -24.57
CA LEU A 920 -19.43 -21.08 -24.61
C LEU A 920 -19.19 -20.51 -23.21
N GLU A 921 -18.04 -20.84 -22.62
CA GLU A 921 -17.65 -20.38 -21.29
C GLU A 921 -17.28 -18.89 -21.28
N ILE A 922 -17.22 -18.29 -20.08
CA ILE A 922 -16.70 -16.92 -19.91
C ILE A 922 -15.22 -16.89 -20.29
N SER A 923 -14.47 -17.86 -19.80
CA SER A 923 -13.04 -18.00 -19.99
C SER A 923 -12.66 -19.48 -19.96
N THR A 924 -11.93 -19.93 -20.97
CA THR A 924 -11.36 -21.29 -21.01
C THR A 924 -9.94 -21.35 -20.45
N GLN A 925 -9.35 -20.20 -20.09
CA GLN A 925 -7.99 -20.09 -19.57
C GLN A 925 -7.83 -20.64 -18.14
N ASN A 926 -8.94 -20.79 -17.41
CA ASN A 926 -9.04 -21.29 -16.04
C ASN A 926 -9.45 -22.78 -15.97
N ASN A 927 -9.52 -23.45 -17.12
CA ASN A 927 -9.93 -24.85 -17.19
C ASN A 927 -8.77 -25.83 -16.98
N ASP A 928 -7.53 -25.36 -16.88
CA ASP A 928 -6.33 -26.19 -16.79
C ASP A 928 -5.53 -25.85 -15.54
N ARG A 929 -5.09 -26.90 -14.83
CA ARG A 929 -4.21 -26.77 -13.67
C ARG A 929 -3.19 -27.89 -13.66
N THR A 930 -1.98 -27.57 -13.22
CA THR A 930 -0.88 -28.54 -13.13
C THR A 930 -0.26 -28.53 -11.74
N ILE A 931 0.11 -29.70 -11.24
CA ILE A 931 0.85 -29.88 -9.99
C ILE A 931 2.04 -30.84 -10.20
N PRO A 932 3.26 -30.51 -9.75
CA PRO A 932 4.38 -31.45 -9.77
C PRO A 932 4.16 -32.58 -8.76
N VAL A 933 4.42 -33.83 -9.15
CA VAL A 933 4.31 -35.00 -8.26
C VAL A 933 5.56 -35.09 -7.41
N SER A 934 5.54 -34.46 -6.23
CA SER A 934 6.68 -34.39 -5.33
C SER A 934 6.26 -34.35 -3.86
N ALA A 935 7.17 -34.72 -2.95
CA ALA A 935 6.92 -34.68 -1.51
C ALA A 935 6.59 -33.27 -0.99
N ALA A 936 7.15 -32.23 -1.63
CA ALA A 936 6.86 -30.84 -1.31
C ALA A 936 5.45 -30.40 -1.72
N ALA A 937 4.79 -31.14 -2.60
CA ALA A 937 3.43 -30.87 -3.07
C ALA A 937 2.35 -31.69 -2.33
N LEU A 938 2.76 -32.49 -1.32
CA LEU A 938 1.81 -33.06 -0.37
C LEU A 938 1.39 -31.98 0.63
N PRO A 939 0.12 -31.95 1.07
CA PRO A 939 -0.29 -31.09 2.17
C PRO A 939 0.59 -31.40 3.39
N ALA A 940 1.05 -30.35 4.07
CA ALA A 940 1.74 -30.53 5.34
C ALA A 940 0.80 -31.34 6.26
N THR A 941 1.29 -32.47 6.77
CA THR A 941 0.55 -33.19 7.81
C THR A 941 0.32 -32.22 8.95
N GLU A 942 -0.94 -32.00 9.34
CA GLU A 942 -1.29 -31.33 10.58
C GLU A 942 -0.59 -32.09 11.72
N GLU A 943 0.59 -31.63 12.12
CA GLU A 943 0.99 -31.78 13.50
C GLU A 943 -0.03 -30.94 14.27
N SER A 944 -1.00 -31.64 14.86
CA SER A 944 -1.98 -31.06 15.79
C SER A 944 -1.24 -30.16 16.78
N PRO A 945 -1.76 -28.96 17.12
CA PRO A 945 -1.07 -28.01 17.98
C PRO A 945 -0.63 -28.59 19.34
#